data_AF-A0A1L5KUY7-F1
#
_entry.id   AF-A0A1L5KUY7-F1
#
_cell.length_a   1.000
_cell.length_b   1.000
_cell.length_c   1.000
_cell.angle_alpha   90.00
_cell.angle_beta   90.00
_cell.angle_gamma   90.00
#
_symmetry.space_group_name_H-M   'P 1'
#
loop_
_entity.id
_entity.type
_entity.pdbx_description
1 polymer ?
#
loop_
_entity_poly.entity_id
_entity_poly.type
_entity_poly.pdbx_seq_one_letter_code
_entity_poly.pdbx_strand_id
1 'polypeptide(L)'
;WNFRMGYSYFYLDQEGRALRYFEKALEARPDDEDTMQLIDGCRKGISLPQFSACFRERTENWWEAFAEMEAELRQMMDEDKDHTRGAELVAQMEDTLNLVFDEISFEIGVGGEKHELILTPEGDKVKLFELVYFQKHAPKEVLEHWNILVGRQPLQNIGLHTEDGWDISGDDVQIWLEEQGENSFAISAYCEKLLPMLREEEGRAWWMLTTLTDQVLGEIPHMRYIDSFDVLEEPKAEPSFLLSQLPDKLKEKGADLSTDPNAYLESYLGYKMEPNEDPDADWRLDTMVGSTCCVPLINGYLNADNDFMDDLHADGAVAGFFCYPLDTLREEEGSQKIFDFRDKLEEVFTTDEGSEVLTLTGGATGLYCGYVDFIAWDIREALNMAKEFFEGTDIPWAIFHTFRREAGSVPLKQQDDGTETENQDDELDETLMGMDYIPYTQQNAEAFFAQLEQWNDEDEYTRCIQALNAIPEDWRNYRTAYALARALENYAIIGDHDEGTLKSKGDKALLRAIEVLESVREEGQDKAEWNMRMAYGYQYLYGQEEKAIPYAQRWAELDPEDENAPAVIRECKAEIRKRQRSRKKAKFVPGDTPFEGFDLTNFWDDNWYALKEYVSDPPSDELIASVEEELGYKLTV
;
A
#
# COMPACT_ATOMS: atom_id res chain seq x y z
N TRP A 1 10.54 28.11 2.41
CA TRP A 1 9.23 27.69 2.93
C TRP A 1 9.07 26.19 2.78
N ASN A 2 8.99 25.65 1.56
CA ASN A 2 8.91 24.19 1.30
C ASN A 2 9.92 23.37 2.11
N PHE A 3 11.20 23.73 2.09
CA PHE A 3 12.22 23.06 2.90
C PHE A 3 11.87 22.98 4.40
N ARG A 4 11.32 24.06 4.97
CA ARG A 4 10.94 24.09 6.39
C ARG A 4 9.71 23.25 6.68
N MET A 5 8.73 23.24 5.77
CA MET A 5 7.55 22.36 5.89
C MET A 5 7.97 20.89 5.82
N GLY A 6 8.77 20.52 4.82
CA GLY A 6 9.30 19.15 4.69
C GLY A 6 10.10 18.75 5.93
N TYR A 7 10.95 19.64 6.44
CA TYR A 7 11.71 19.40 7.66
C TYR A 7 10.81 19.18 8.88
N SER A 8 9.74 19.96 9.03
CA SER A 8 8.77 19.76 10.11
C SER A 8 8.10 18.39 10.02
N TYR A 9 7.54 18.02 8.87
CA TYR A 9 6.89 16.72 8.69
C TYR A 9 7.85 15.54 8.85
N PHE A 10 9.10 15.67 8.41
CA PHE A 10 10.11 14.62 8.56
C PHE A 10 10.40 14.27 10.03
N TYR A 11 10.41 15.27 10.92
CA TYR A 11 10.61 15.05 12.35
C TYR A 11 9.31 14.79 13.12
N LEU A 12 8.18 14.73 12.42
CA LEU A 12 6.90 14.23 12.93
C LEU A 12 6.63 12.80 12.45
N ASP A 13 7.63 12.12 11.86
CA ASP A 13 7.49 10.78 11.29
C ASP A 13 6.44 10.71 10.16
N GLN A 14 6.26 11.82 9.43
CA GLN A 14 5.31 11.98 8.31
C GLN A 14 6.05 12.11 6.97
N GLU A 15 6.87 11.13 6.62
CA GLU A 15 7.76 11.15 5.44
C GLU A 15 7.01 11.32 4.11
N GLY A 16 5.80 10.77 3.99
CA GLY A 16 4.94 10.93 2.81
C GLY A 16 4.64 12.41 2.52
N ARG A 17 4.13 13.12 3.53
CA ARG A 17 3.88 14.57 3.46
C ARG A 17 5.20 15.34 3.30
N ALA A 18 6.26 14.95 4.01
CA ALA A 18 7.57 15.61 3.94
C ALA A 18 8.19 15.57 2.54
N LEU A 19 8.13 14.41 1.87
CA LEU A 19 8.69 14.18 0.54
C LEU A 19 8.15 15.19 -0.48
N ARG A 20 6.83 15.40 -0.50
CA ARG A 20 6.15 16.36 -1.39
C ARG A 20 6.72 17.78 -1.24
N TYR A 21 7.07 18.18 -0.02
CA TYR A 21 7.67 19.48 0.26
C TYR A 21 9.15 19.54 -0.08
N PHE A 22 9.92 18.49 0.20
CA PHE A 22 11.34 18.48 -0.14
C PHE A 22 11.56 18.44 -1.65
N GLU A 23 10.76 17.71 -2.41
CA GLU A 23 10.84 17.72 -3.88
C GLU A 23 10.58 19.13 -4.44
N LYS A 24 9.54 19.82 -3.96
CA LYS A 24 9.30 21.24 -4.30
C LYS A 24 10.42 22.18 -3.84
N ALA A 25 11.13 21.85 -2.77
CA ALA A 25 12.30 22.62 -2.32
C ALA A 25 13.49 22.41 -3.24
N LEU A 26 13.75 21.17 -3.68
CA LEU A 26 14.82 20.80 -4.59
C LEU A 26 14.59 21.37 -5.99
N GLU A 27 13.35 21.43 -6.48
CA GLU A 27 13.01 22.13 -7.73
C GLU A 27 13.44 23.60 -7.71
N ALA A 28 13.26 24.27 -6.58
CA ALA A 28 13.63 25.68 -6.41
C ALA A 28 15.14 25.88 -6.22
N ARG A 29 15.85 24.86 -5.72
CA ARG A 29 17.30 24.86 -5.55
C ARG A 29 17.88 23.49 -5.94
N PRO A 30 18.09 23.26 -7.25
CA PRO A 30 18.69 22.02 -7.73
C PRO A 30 20.07 21.77 -7.11
N ASP A 31 20.44 20.50 -6.98
CA ASP A 31 21.73 20.03 -6.45
C ASP A 31 22.00 20.38 -4.96
N ASP A 32 20.96 20.68 -4.18
CA ASP A 32 21.07 20.86 -2.73
C ASP A 32 21.21 19.48 -2.04
N GLU A 33 22.45 19.10 -1.72
CA GLU A 33 22.79 17.79 -1.15
C GLU A 33 21.97 17.44 0.10
N ASP A 34 21.76 18.41 1.00
CA ASP A 34 20.96 18.22 2.23
C ASP A 34 19.51 17.84 1.90
N THR A 35 18.87 18.55 0.96
CA THR A 35 17.51 18.24 0.52
C THR A 35 17.45 16.87 -0.17
N MET A 36 18.46 16.51 -0.96
CA MET A 36 18.53 15.19 -1.62
C MET A 36 18.64 14.05 -0.60
N GLN A 37 19.44 14.22 0.47
CA GLN A 37 19.56 13.24 1.54
C GLN A 37 18.24 13.09 2.33
N LEU A 38 17.55 14.20 2.60
CA LEU A 38 16.24 14.16 3.26
C LEU A 38 15.18 13.46 2.40
N ILE A 39 15.21 13.65 1.08
CA ILE A 39 14.35 12.92 0.12
C ILE A 39 14.64 11.42 0.16
N ASP A 40 15.91 11.01 0.17
CA ASP A 40 16.29 9.59 0.29
C ASP A 40 15.82 9.00 1.63
N GLY A 41 15.98 9.75 2.72
CA GLY A 41 15.43 9.41 4.03
C GLY A 41 13.92 9.23 4.00
N CYS A 42 13.18 10.14 3.36
CA CYS A 42 11.73 10.03 3.21
C CYS A 42 11.34 8.76 2.45
N ARG A 43 12.01 8.44 1.34
CA ARG A 43 11.71 7.24 0.54
C ARG A 43 11.95 5.95 1.33
N LYS A 44 12.99 5.91 2.16
CA LYS A 44 13.26 4.80 3.08
C LYS A 44 12.18 4.69 4.15
N GLY A 45 11.82 5.79 4.81
CA GLY A 45 10.75 5.82 5.82
C GLY A 45 9.36 5.49 5.24
N ILE A 46 9.09 5.85 3.99
CA ILE A 46 7.87 5.44 3.28
C ILE A 46 7.84 3.92 3.06
N SER A 47 8.97 3.32 2.68
CA SER A 47 9.04 1.89 2.38
C SER A 47 9.04 1.03 3.66
N LEU A 48 9.71 1.52 4.71
CA LEU A 48 9.75 0.94 6.04
C LEU A 48 9.38 2.01 7.07
N PRO A 49 8.07 2.22 7.33
CA PRO A 49 7.62 3.21 8.30
C PRO A 49 8.19 2.95 9.69
N GLN A 50 8.70 4.01 10.31
CA GLN A 50 9.24 3.98 11.66
C GLN A 50 8.71 5.18 12.42
N PHE A 51 8.14 4.93 13.59
CA PHE A 51 7.58 5.97 14.42
C PHE A 51 8.36 6.06 15.73
N SER A 52 8.44 7.28 16.25
CA SER A 52 8.88 7.55 17.62
C SER A 52 7.98 6.87 18.66
N ALA A 53 6.67 6.80 18.37
CA ALA A 53 5.70 5.95 19.06
C ALA A 53 4.65 5.45 18.05
N CYS A 54 4.39 4.15 18.02
CA CYS A 54 3.36 3.55 17.14
C CYS A 54 1.95 3.77 17.71
N PHE A 55 0.91 3.55 16.90
CA PHE A 55 -0.48 3.80 17.30
C PHE A 55 -0.90 3.00 18.53
N ARG A 56 -0.40 1.75 18.66
CA ARG A 56 -0.57 0.92 19.86
C ARG A 56 -0.04 1.61 21.11
N GLU A 57 1.23 2.03 21.09
CA GLU A 57 1.87 2.69 22.23
C GLU A 57 1.17 4.02 22.57
N ARG A 58 0.76 4.80 21.56
CA ARG A 58 0.00 6.05 21.77
C ARG A 58 -1.34 5.77 22.45
N THR A 59 -2.07 4.76 21.98
CA THR A 59 -3.36 4.33 22.54
C THR A 59 -3.21 3.89 24.00
N GLU A 60 -2.25 3.02 24.30
CA GLU A 60 -1.98 2.54 25.66
C GLU A 60 -1.65 3.71 26.61
N ASN A 61 -0.72 4.58 26.22
CA ASN A 61 -0.31 5.74 27.01
C ASN A 61 -1.47 6.72 27.25
N TRP A 62 -2.31 6.94 26.24
CA TRP A 62 -3.46 7.84 26.36
C TRP A 62 -4.48 7.31 27.34
N TRP A 63 -4.84 6.02 27.26
CA TRP A 63 -5.81 5.42 28.17
C TRP A 63 -5.34 5.42 29.62
N GLU A 64 -4.03 5.21 29.86
CA GLU A 64 -3.44 5.38 31.19
C GLU A 64 -3.61 6.82 31.69
N ALA A 65 -3.28 7.83 30.88
CA ALA A 65 -3.41 9.23 31.25
C ALA A 65 -4.88 9.64 31.45
N PHE A 66 -5.79 9.15 30.59
CA PHE A 66 -7.22 9.43 30.67
C PHE A 66 -7.81 8.87 31.97
N ALA A 67 -7.46 7.63 32.34
CA ALA A 67 -7.91 7.02 33.59
C ALA A 67 -7.52 7.84 34.83
N GLU A 68 -6.42 8.59 34.80
CA GLU A 68 -6.01 9.47 35.90
C GLU A 68 -6.82 10.77 35.98
N MET A 69 -7.33 11.29 34.85
CA MET A 69 -8.02 12.58 34.77
C MET A 69 -9.54 12.48 34.61
N GLU A 70 -10.08 11.32 34.23
CA GLU A 70 -11.49 11.14 33.87
C GLU A 70 -12.44 11.60 34.99
N ALA A 71 -12.08 11.38 36.25
CA ALA A 71 -12.90 11.76 37.40
C ALA A 71 -13.05 13.29 37.56
N GLU A 72 -12.00 14.05 37.24
CA GLU A 72 -12.05 15.52 37.24
C GLU A 72 -12.92 16.02 36.08
N LEU A 73 -12.77 15.43 34.89
CA LEU A 73 -13.61 15.74 33.73
C LEU A 73 -15.10 15.48 34.01
N ARG A 74 -15.44 14.32 34.59
CA ARG A 74 -16.82 14.02 35.00
C ARG A 74 -17.35 15.03 36.00
N GLN A 75 -16.54 15.40 37.01
CA GLN A 75 -16.94 16.40 37.98
C GLN A 75 -17.22 17.76 37.31
N MET A 76 -16.37 18.18 36.37
CA MET A 76 -16.58 19.42 35.62
C MET A 76 -17.87 19.37 34.79
N MET A 77 -18.14 18.25 34.13
CA MET A 77 -19.38 18.03 33.37
C MET A 77 -20.63 18.08 34.25
N ASP A 78 -20.58 17.45 35.44
CA ASP A 78 -21.71 17.42 36.38
C ASP A 78 -22.00 18.79 37.03
N GLU A 79 -20.96 19.62 37.17
CA GLU A 79 -21.05 20.98 37.71
C GLU A 79 -21.51 22.01 36.67
N ASP A 80 -21.32 21.76 35.37
CA ASP A 80 -21.68 22.66 34.25
C ASP A 80 -23.20 22.66 33.93
N LYS A 81 -24.01 23.01 34.93
CA LYS A 81 -25.48 22.98 34.84
C LYS A 81 -26.08 24.07 33.96
N ASP A 82 -25.30 25.08 33.60
CA ASP A 82 -25.70 26.16 32.70
C ASP A 82 -25.08 26.04 31.31
N HIS A 83 -24.34 24.96 31.04
CA HIS A 83 -23.69 24.65 29.76
C HIS A 83 -22.75 25.77 29.27
N THR A 84 -22.08 26.45 30.20
CA THR A 84 -21.16 27.54 29.88
C THR A 84 -19.71 27.09 29.75
N ARG A 85 -19.39 25.86 30.17
CA ARG A 85 -18.04 25.29 30.13
C ARG A 85 -17.82 24.29 29.00
N GLY A 86 -18.81 24.08 28.12
CA GLY A 86 -18.70 23.15 27.00
C GLY A 86 -17.44 23.33 26.16
N ALA A 87 -17.09 24.57 25.78
CA ALA A 87 -15.88 24.84 25.00
C ALA A 87 -14.57 24.54 25.74
N GLU A 88 -14.54 24.71 27.08
CA GLU A 88 -13.40 24.35 27.91
C GLU A 88 -13.21 22.83 27.97
N LEU A 89 -14.31 22.10 28.16
CA LEU A 89 -14.32 20.63 28.19
C LEU A 89 -13.91 20.02 26.85
N VAL A 90 -14.44 20.55 25.74
CA VAL A 90 -14.10 20.11 24.39
C VAL A 90 -12.62 20.38 24.11
N ALA A 91 -12.11 21.60 24.37
CA ALA A 91 -10.71 21.92 24.13
C ALA A 91 -9.76 21.03 24.97
N GLN A 92 -10.10 20.74 26.23
CA GLN A 92 -9.30 19.86 27.07
C GLN A 92 -9.28 18.41 26.55
N MET A 93 -10.40 17.89 26.07
CA MET A 93 -10.48 16.54 25.48
C MET A 93 -9.78 16.48 24.11
N GLU A 94 -9.90 17.54 23.30
CA GLU A 94 -9.23 17.65 22.00
C GLU A 94 -7.70 17.67 22.18
N ASP A 95 -7.19 18.49 23.09
CA ASP A 95 -5.76 18.56 23.42
C ASP A 95 -5.18 17.19 23.83
N THR A 96 -5.96 16.36 24.54
CA THR A 96 -5.52 15.03 24.95
C THR A 96 -5.62 14.03 23.81
N LEU A 97 -6.74 13.98 23.08
CA LEU A 97 -6.92 13.07 21.94
C LEU A 97 -5.90 13.32 20.83
N ASN A 98 -5.46 14.57 20.65
CA ASN A 98 -4.41 14.96 19.70
C ASN A 98 -3.00 14.43 20.06
N LEU A 99 -2.85 13.73 21.19
CA LEU A 99 -1.64 12.95 21.49
C LEU A 99 -1.61 11.60 20.77
N VAL A 100 -2.76 11.15 20.26
CA VAL A 100 -2.94 9.87 19.56
C VAL A 100 -3.23 10.11 18.08
N PHE A 101 -4.19 11.00 17.80
CA PHE A 101 -4.68 11.30 16.45
C PHE A 101 -4.12 12.66 15.97
N ASP A 102 -3.69 12.77 14.72
CA ASP A 102 -3.32 14.03 14.05
C ASP A 102 -4.57 14.91 13.87
N GLU A 103 -5.69 14.28 13.50
CA GLU A 103 -7.02 14.89 13.39
C GLU A 103 -8.09 13.93 13.94
N ILE A 104 -8.98 14.46 14.78
CA ILE A 104 -10.07 13.69 15.39
C ILE A 104 -11.30 14.56 15.64
N SER A 105 -12.45 14.01 15.30
CA SER A 105 -13.75 14.58 15.63
C SER A 105 -14.43 13.73 16.70
N PHE A 106 -15.06 14.38 17.68
CA PHE A 106 -15.70 13.69 18.80
C PHE A 106 -16.83 14.52 19.42
N GLU A 107 -17.68 13.84 20.20
CA GLU A 107 -18.70 14.45 21.04
C GLU A 107 -18.54 13.94 22.47
N ILE A 108 -18.74 14.82 23.45
CA ILE A 108 -18.78 14.47 24.87
C ILE A 108 -20.12 14.86 25.48
N GLY A 109 -20.66 13.99 26.32
CA GLY A 109 -21.99 14.20 26.88
C GLY A 109 -22.32 13.28 28.05
N VAL A 110 -23.62 13.20 28.38
CA VAL A 110 -24.15 12.32 29.42
C VAL A 110 -25.30 11.51 28.83
N GLY A 111 -25.12 10.19 28.78
CA GLY A 111 -26.08 9.21 28.28
C GLY A 111 -26.63 8.36 29.42
N GLY A 112 -27.79 8.74 29.94
CA GLY A 112 -28.41 8.05 31.07
C GLY A 112 -27.64 8.26 32.37
N GLU A 113 -27.02 7.21 32.91
CA GLU A 113 -26.27 7.24 34.18
C GLU A 113 -24.76 7.42 34.00
N LYS A 114 -24.25 7.38 32.76
CA LYS A 114 -22.82 7.45 32.43
C LYS A 114 -22.51 8.65 31.56
N HIS A 115 -21.27 9.11 31.62
CA HIS A 115 -20.70 10.07 30.69
C HIS A 115 -20.40 9.37 29.36
N GLU A 116 -20.41 10.10 28.26
CA GLU A 116 -20.17 9.53 26.93
C GLU A 116 -19.05 10.27 26.23
N LEU A 117 -18.20 9.49 25.56
CA LEU A 117 -17.26 9.95 24.54
C LEU A 117 -17.62 9.23 23.24
N ILE A 118 -18.10 9.98 22.26
CA ILE A 118 -18.47 9.48 20.94
C ILE A 118 -17.39 9.91 19.96
N LEU A 119 -16.60 8.97 19.45
CA LEU A 119 -15.60 9.20 18.42
C LEU A 119 -16.25 9.05 17.05
N THR A 120 -16.11 10.05 16.16
CA THR A 120 -16.76 10.03 14.84
C THR A 120 -15.70 9.80 13.75
N PRO A 121 -15.88 8.75 12.90
CA PRO A 121 -15.04 8.54 11.72
C PRO A 121 -15.31 9.55 10.59
N GLU A 122 -16.36 10.38 10.67
CA GLU A 122 -16.75 11.36 9.66
C GLU A 122 -16.92 10.77 8.26
N GLY A 123 -17.44 9.55 8.19
CA GLY A 123 -17.60 8.82 6.94
C GLY A 123 -16.34 8.10 6.45
N ASP A 124 -15.19 8.26 7.10
CA ASP A 124 -13.95 7.59 6.73
C ASP A 124 -13.85 6.17 7.32
N LYS A 125 -13.91 5.17 6.43
CA LYS A 125 -13.79 3.77 6.81
C LYS A 125 -12.39 3.38 7.29
N VAL A 126 -11.33 4.05 6.81
CA VAL A 126 -9.95 3.80 7.28
C VAL A 126 -9.80 4.30 8.72
N LYS A 127 -10.22 5.54 8.99
CA LYS A 127 -10.25 6.11 10.35
C LYS A 127 -11.09 5.26 11.31
N LEU A 128 -12.20 4.67 10.83
CA LEU A 128 -13.03 3.78 11.64
C LEU A 128 -12.26 2.59 12.25
N PHE A 129 -11.27 2.02 11.55
CA PHE A 129 -10.43 0.96 12.13
C PHE A 129 -9.62 1.47 13.33
N GLU A 130 -9.01 2.66 13.22
CA GLU A 130 -8.27 3.30 14.31
C GLU A 130 -9.17 3.55 15.52
N LEU A 131 -10.39 4.06 15.30
CA LEU A 131 -11.34 4.36 16.38
C LEU A 131 -11.83 3.09 17.08
N VAL A 132 -12.10 2.02 16.33
CA VAL A 132 -12.49 0.72 16.90
C VAL A 132 -11.35 0.11 17.71
N TYR A 133 -10.12 0.16 17.19
CA TYR A 133 -8.95 -0.28 17.95
C TYR A 133 -8.81 0.54 19.24
N PHE A 134 -8.84 1.87 19.15
CA PHE A 134 -8.73 2.75 20.29
C PHE A 134 -9.82 2.48 21.34
N GLN A 135 -11.08 2.35 20.92
CA GLN A 135 -12.21 2.02 21.80
C GLN A 135 -12.03 0.68 22.53
N LYS A 136 -11.53 -0.37 21.83
CA LYS A 136 -11.30 -1.71 22.39
C LYS A 136 -10.37 -1.68 23.60
N HIS A 137 -9.45 -0.71 23.66
CA HIS A 137 -8.44 -0.58 24.71
C HIS A 137 -8.88 0.24 25.93
N ALA A 138 -10.12 0.72 25.95
CA ALA A 138 -10.67 1.44 27.10
C ALA A 138 -10.57 0.60 28.39
N PRO A 139 -9.90 1.10 29.46
CA PRO A 139 -9.75 0.37 30.71
C PRO A 139 -11.10 0.08 31.37
N LYS A 140 -11.21 -1.06 32.07
CA LYS A 140 -12.47 -1.47 32.73
C LYS A 140 -12.95 -0.44 33.74
N GLU A 141 -12.02 0.19 34.45
CA GLU A 141 -12.26 1.24 35.45
C GLU A 141 -12.89 2.47 34.80
N VAL A 142 -12.44 2.87 33.61
CA VAL A 142 -13.03 3.96 32.84
C VAL A 142 -14.45 3.58 32.39
N LEU A 143 -14.63 2.35 31.90
CA LEU A 143 -15.92 1.83 31.45
C LEU A 143 -16.97 1.70 32.57
N GLU A 144 -16.59 1.76 33.85
CA GLU A 144 -17.56 1.87 34.96
C GLU A 144 -18.32 3.20 34.93
N HIS A 145 -17.70 4.25 34.38
CA HIS A 145 -18.21 5.62 34.39
C HIS A 145 -18.51 6.19 33.01
N TRP A 146 -17.86 5.69 31.97
CA TRP A 146 -17.98 6.19 30.60
C TRP A 146 -18.54 5.13 29.64
N ASN A 147 -19.35 5.58 28.69
CA ASN A 147 -19.58 4.87 27.44
C ASN A 147 -18.62 5.44 26.39
N ILE A 148 -17.72 4.61 25.89
CA ILE A 148 -16.87 4.97 24.75
C ILE A 148 -17.55 4.38 23.52
N LEU A 149 -18.00 5.25 22.62
CA LEU A 149 -18.79 4.89 21.45
C LEU A 149 -18.04 5.32 20.19
N VAL A 150 -18.19 4.53 19.13
CA VAL A 150 -17.63 4.85 17.80
C VAL A 150 -18.79 4.98 16.83
N GLY A 151 -18.86 6.14 16.18
CA GLY A 151 -19.99 6.56 15.36
C GLY A 151 -21.11 7.22 16.16
N ARG A 152 -21.66 8.31 15.62
CA ARG A 152 -22.87 8.95 16.19
C ARG A 152 -24.02 7.96 16.32
N GLN A 153 -24.68 8.00 17.47
CA GLN A 153 -25.83 7.14 17.75
C GLN A 153 -27.14 7.80 17.30
N PRO A 154 -28.11 7.03 16.79
CA PRO A 154 -29.38 7.55 16.32
C PRO A 154 -30.22 8.13 17.47
N LEU A 155 -30.77 9.32 17.28
CA LEU A 155 -31.61 10.03 18.23
C LEU A 155 -32.99 10.33 17.63
N GLN A 156 -34.05 9.93 18.34
CA GLN A 156 -35.42 10.22 17.90
C GLN A 156 -35.80 11.67 18.16
N ASN A 157 -36.44 12.31 17.18
CA ASN A 157 -36.88 13.72 17.24
C ASN A 157 -35.73 14.70 17.49
N ILE A 158 -34.55 14.39 16.95
CA ILE A 158 -33.37 15.26 17.02
C ILE A 158 -33.57 16.52 16.16
N GLY A 159 -33.10 17.65 16.68
CA GLY A 159 -32.99 18.92 15.98
C GLY A 159 -31.57 19.44 16.11
N LEU A 160 -31.04 19.99 15.03
CA LEU A 160 -29.74 20.64 14.99
C LEU A 160 -29.96 22.14 15.23
N HIS A 161 -29.44 22.61 16.37
CA HIS A 161 -29.52 24.00 16.81
C HIS A 161 -28.14 24.63 16.79
N THR A 162 -27.96 25.74 16.08
CA THR A 162 -26.68 26.45 16.02
C THR A 162 -26.72 27.77 16.80
N GLU A 163 -25.57 28.25 17.26
CA GLU A 163 -25.47 29.52 18.02
C GLU A 163 -25.94 30.74 17.23
N ASP A 164 -25.80 30.72 15.90
CA ASP A 164 -26.29 31.77 15.00
C ASP A 164 -27.78 31.64 14.65
N GLY A 165 -28.51 30.74 15.32
CA GLY A 165 -29.96 30.70 15.36
C GLY A 165 -30.62 29.79 14.31
N TRP A 166 -29.88 28.87 13.69
CA TRP A 166 -30.47 27.84 12.85
C TRP A 166 -31.10 26.75 13.68
N ASP A 167 -32.28 26.31 13.26
CA ASP A 167 -33.08 25.28 13.93
C ASP A 167 -33.78 24.42 12.87
N ILE A 168 -33.22 23.23 12.64
CA ILE A 168 -33.69 22.25 11.67
C ILE A 168 -33.83 20.89 12.33
N SER A 169 -34.82 20.10 11.91
CA SER A 169 -34.96 18.70 12.31
C SER A 169 -35.16 17.81 11.09
N GLY A 170 -35.16 16.49 11.30
CA GLY A 170 -35.45 15.53 10.23
C GLY A 170 -36.83 15.72 9.58
N ASP A 171 -37.75 16.44 10.23
CA ASP A 171 -39.08 16.76 9.66
C ASP A 171 -39.08 17.98 8.74
N ASP A 172 -38.02 18.79 8.76
CA ASP A 172 -37.86 19.95 7.88
C ASP A 172 -37.20 19.61 6.54
N VAL A 173 -36.65 18.40 6.42
CA VAL A 173 -35.84 17.96 5.28
C VAL A 173 -36.62 16.94 4.47
N GLN A 174 -36.85 17.26 3.19
CA GLN A 174 -37.39 16.32 2.22
C GLN A 174 -36.25 15.55 1.58
N ILE A 175 -36.40 14.23 1.47
CA ILE A 175 -35.41 13.36 0.84
C ILE A 175 -36.02 12.51 -0.28
N TRP A 176 -35.19 12.25 -1.28
CA TRP A 176 -35.40 11.25 -2.31
C TRP A 176 -34.33 10.19 -2.17
N LEU A 177 -34.76 8.94 -2.01
CA LEU A 177 -33.89 7.79 -1.86
C LEU A 177 -33.88 7.01 -3.17
N GLU A 178 -32.72 6.94 -3.80
CA GLU A 178 -32.47 6.15 -5.00
C GLU A 178 -31.65 4.91 -4.63
N GLU A 179 -32.00 3.76 -5.18
CA GLU A 179 -31.30 2.50 -4.95
C GLU A 179 -30.27 2.33 -6.07
N GLN A 180 -28.98 2.30 -5.73
CA GLN A 180 -27.86 2.20 -6.67
C GLN A 180 -27.33 0.76 -6.80
N GLY A 181 -27.66 -0.11 -5.83
CA GLY A 181 -27.29 -1.51 -5.81
C GLY A 181 -27.95 -2.25 -4.66
N GLU A 182 -27.53 -3.50 -4.43
CA GLU A 182 -27.99 -4.25 -3.26
C GLU A 182 -27.46 -3.57 -1.99
N ASN A 183 -28.37 -3.09 -1.13
CA ASN A 183 -28.03 -2.37 0.10
C ASN A 183 -27.16 -1.12 -0.12
N SER A 184 -27.36 -0.42 -1.23
CA SER A 184 -26.63 0.79 -1.60
C SER A 184 -27.61 1.86 -2.07
N PHE A 185 -27.55 3.05 -1.46
CA PHE A 185 -28.52 4.11 -1.67
C PHE A 185 -27.86 5.47 -1.87
N ALA A 186 -28.49 6.29 -2.70
CA ALA A 186 -28.19 7.71 -2.84
C ALA A 186 -29.31 8.55 -2.23
N ILE A 187 -28.94 9.60 -1.51
CA ILE A 187 -29.86 10.57 -0.95
C ILE A 187 -29.70 11.88 -1.70
N SER A 188 -30.82 12.42 -2.17
CA SER A 188 -30.91 13.86 -2.45
C SER A 188 -31.77 14.52 -1.39
N ALA A 189 -31.28 15.58 -0.77
CA ALA A 189 -31.92 16.29 0.33
C ALA A 189 -32.28 17.73 -0.08
N TYR A 190 -33.50 18.15 0.25
CA TYR A 190 -33.97 19.52 0.10
C TYR A 190 -34.48 20.04 1.45
N CYS A 191 -33.97 21.18 1.89
CA CYS A 191 -34.42 21.86 3.10
C CYS A 191 -34.70 23.33 2.81
N GLU A 192 -35.98 23.70 2.80
CA GLU A 192 -36.40 25.09 2.50
C GLU A 192 -35.80 26.09 3.48
N LYS A 193 -35.68 25.71 4.76
CA LYS A 193 -35.09 26.54 5.80
C LYS A 193 -33.65 26.92 5.44
N LEU A 194 -32.84 25.96 4.96
CA LEU A 194 -31.42 26.16 4.69
C LEU A 194 -31.11 26.83 3.34
N LEU A 195 -32.10 27.12 2.49
CA LEU A 195 -31.86 27.75 1.19
C LEU A 195 -31.03 29.05 1.23
N PRO A 196 -31.19 29.96 2.21
CA PRO A 196 -30.31 31.12 2.32
C PRO A 196 -28.86 30.72 2.58
N MET A 197 -28.62 29.75 3.49
CA MET A 197 -27.28 29.25 3.78
C MET A 197 -26.68 28.52 2.59
N LEU A 198 -27.45 27.68 1.91
CA LEU A 198 -26.97 26.93 0.74
C LEU A 198 -26.39 27.85 -0.34
N ARG A 199 -26.97 29.04 -0.52
CA ARG A 199 -26.51 30.03 -1.52
C ARG A 199 -25.30 30.85 -1.09
N GLU A 200 -25.05 30.96 0.21
CA GLU A 200 -23.98 31.79 0.78
C GLU A 200 -22.77 30.93 1.20
N GLU A 201 -23.03 29.76 1.78
CA GLU A 201 -22.10 28.83 2.42
C GLU A 201 -22.54 27.38 2.14
N GLU A 202 -22.48 26.95 0.87
CA GLU A 202 -22.91 25.61 0.41
C GLU A 202 -22.36 24.47 1.28
N GLY A 203 -21.05 24.48 1.57
CA GLY A 203 -20.41 23.44 2.39
C GLY A 203 -20.95 23.37 3.82
N ARG A 204 -21.38 24.49 4.39
CA ARG A 204 -21.97 24.54 5.73
C ARG A 204 -23.38 23.95 5.74
N ALA A 205 -24.19 24.26 4.73
CA ALA A 205 -25.52 23.67 4.56
C ALA A 205 -25.43 22.15 4.32
N TRP A 206 -24.44 21.72 3.53
CA TRP A 206 -24.14 20.31 3.30
C TRP A 206 -23.78 19.61 4.61
N TRP A 207 -22.81 20.14 5.36
CA TRP A 207 -22.40 19.61 6.66
C TRP A 207 -23.58 19.50 7.65
N MET A 208 -24.42 20.54 7.77
CA MET A 208 -25.59 20.48 8.66
C MET A 208 -26.55 19.34 8.30
N LEU A 209 -26.77 19.09 7.00
CA LEU A 209 -27.70 18.05 6.54
C LEU A 209 -27.12 16.65 6.67
N THR A 210 -25.82 16.47 6.43
CA THR A 210 -25.14 15.19 6.63
C THR A 210 -25.03 14.83 8.10
N THR A 211 -24.64 15.77 8.96
CA THR A 211 -24.65 15.57 10.42
C THR A 211 -26.04 15.26 10.95
N LEU A 212 -27.09 15.95 10.47
CA LEU A 212 -28.46 15.63 10.86
C LEU A 212 -28.87 14.23 10.38
N THR A 213 -28.40 13.80 9.21
CA THR A 213 -28.63 12.43 8.70
C THR A 213 -27.94 11.40 9.59
N ASP A 214 -26.70 11.62 10.01
CA ASP A 214 -26.00 10.78 10.99
C ASP A 214 -26.76 10.69 12.31
N GLN A 215 -27.31 11.81 12.80
CA GLN A 215 -28.06 11.82 14.04
C GLN A 215 -29.42 11.11 13.93
N VAL A 216 -30.04 11.12 12.74
CA VAL A 216 -31.31 10.41 12.51
C VAL A 216 -31.08 8.91 12.31
N LEU A 217 -30.05 8.54 11.55
CA LEU A 217 -29.82 7.17 11.10
C LEU A 217 -28.83 6.40 11.97
N GLY A 218 -27.89 7.10 12.60
CA GLY A 218 -26.62 6.58 13.10
C GLY A 218 -25.55 6.67 12.03
N GLU A 219 -24.31 7.01 12.43
CA GLU A 219 -23.19 7.19 11.50
C GLU A 219 -22.75 5.87 10.86
N ILE A 220 -22.72 4.76 11.62
CA ILE A 220 -22.34 3.45 11.08
C ILE A 220 -23.33 2.96 10.00
N PRO A 221 -24.67 2.99 10.21
CA PRO A 221 -25.59 2.68 9.13
C PRO A 221 -25.54 3.70 7.98
N HIS A 222 -25.25 4.98 8.24
CA HIS A 222 -25.02 5.95 7.17
C HIS A 222 -23.87 5.50 6.28
N MET A 223 -22.68 5.26 6.85
CA MET A 223 -21.49 4.77 6.14
C MET A 223 -21.71 3.45 5.39
N ARG A 224 -22.60 2.60 5.92
CA ARG A 224 -22.85 1.28 5.33
C ARG A 224 -23.76 1.34 4.11
N TYR A 225 -24.76 2.22 4.11
CA TYR A 225 -25.85 2.15 3.14
C TYR A 225 -25.97 3.38 2.24
N ILE A 226 -25.42 4.53 2.61
CA ILE A 226 -25.55 5.75 1.82
C ILE A 226 -24.22 6.08 1.14
N ASP A 227 -24.18 5.89 -0.18
CA ASP A 227 -22.96 6.10 -0.99
C ASP A 227 -22.81 7.53 -1.50
N SER A 228 -23.92 8.27 -1.59
CA SER A 228 -23.91 9.66 -2.08
C SER A 228 -24.99 10.52 -1.44
N PHE A 229 -24.65 11.79 -1.25
CA PHE A 229 -25.49 12.78 -0.59
C PHE A 229 -25.47 14.11 -1.33
N ASP A 230 -26.55 14.41 -2.04
CA ASP A 230 -26.75 15.64 -2.79
C ASP A 230 -27.65 16.61 -2.02
N VAL A 231 -27.29 17.90 -2.02
CA VAL A 231 -28.15 18.96 -1.47
C VAL A 231 -28.75 19.78 -2.61
N LEU A 232 -30.07 19.88 -2.63
CA LEU A 232 -30.83 20.48 -3.73
C LEU A 232 -31.27 21.91 -3.43
N GLU A 233 -31.20 22.78 -4.44
CA GLU A 233 -31.80 24.13 -4.39
C GLU A 233 -33.32 24.14 -4.60
N GLU A 234 -33.84 23.16 -5.35
CA GLU A 234 -35.27 23.01 -5.65
C GLU A 234 -35.69 21.55 -5.43
N PRO A 235 -36.91 21.29 -4.93
CA PRO A 235 -37.39 19.93 -4.74
C PRO A 235 -37.60 19.21 -6.09
N LYS A 236 -37.36 17.91 -6.13
CA LYS A 236 -37.65 17.08 -7.32
C LYS A 236 -39.18 16.91 -7.50
N ALA A 237 -39.61 16.55 -8.70
CA ALA A 237 -41.03 16.36 -9.01
C ALA A 237 -41.57 15.01 -8.52
N GLU A 238 -40.68 14.03 -8.34
CA GLU A 238 -40.97 12.72 -7.77
C GLU A 238 -41.42 12.83 -6.30
N PRO A 239 -42.21 11.87 -5.78
CA PRO A 239 -42.60 11.87 -4.38
C PRO A 239 -41.38 11.80 -3.44
N SER A 240 -41.31 12.74 -2.50
CA SER A 240 -40.35 12.72 -1.38
C SER A 240 -40.96 12.09 -0.13
N PHE A 241 -40.10 11.85 0.86
CA PHE A 241 -40.49 11.62 2.25
C PHE A 241 -39.58 12.42 3.18
N LEU A 242 -39.88 12.49 4.48
CA LEU A 242 -39.08 13.28 5.42
C LEU A 242 -37.83 12.51 5.86
N LEU A 243 -36.72 13.21 6.12
CA LEU A 243 -35.48 12.60 6.60
C LEU A 243 -35.71 11.78 7.89
N SER A 244 -36.59 12.23 8.79
CA SER A 244 -36.98 11.50 10.00
C SER A 244 -37.55 10.09 9.73
N GLN A 245 -38.04 9.84 8.51
CA GLN A 245 -38.62 8.56 8.09
C GLN A 245 -37.58 7.64 7.40
N LEU A 246 -36.36 8.12 7.19
CA LEU A 246 -35.28 7.36 6.53
C LEU A 246 -34.99 6.01 7.19
N PRO A 247 -34.86 5.89 8.52
CA PRO A 247 -34.54 4.61 9.13
C PRO A 247 -35.61 3.54 8.85
N ASP A 248 -36.89 3.92 8.90
CA ASP A 248 -37.99 3.01 8.60
C ASP A 248 -38.01 2.61 7.12
N LYS A 249 -37.69 3.54 6.21
CA LYS A 249 -37.61 3.28 4.77
C LYS A 249 -36.47 2.33 4.39
N LEU A 250 -35.33 2.44 5.05
CA LEU A 250 -34.21 1.51 4.86
C LEU A 250 -34.55 0.12 5.42
N LYS A 251 -35.18 0.04 6.60
CA LYS A 251 -35.67 -1.24 7.17
C LYS A 251 -36.71 -1.93 6.29
N GLU A 252 -37.65 -1.17 5.72
CA GLU A 252 -38.63 -1.70 4.76
C GLU A 252 -37.97 -2.35 3.53
N LYS A 253 -36.76 -1.89 3.18
CA LYS A 253 -35.94 -2.42 2.08
C LYS A 253 -34.98 -3.53 2.52
N GLY A 254 -34.97 -3.92 3.80
CA GLY A 254 -34.16 -5.02 4.33
C GLY A 254 -32.82 -4.61 4.95
N ALA A 255 -32.54 -3.30 5.09
CA ALA A 255 -31.30 -2.83 5.70
C ALA A 255 -31.23 -3.15 7.21
N ASP A 256 -30.11 -3.69 7.65
CA ASP A 256 -29.77 -3.85 9.08
C ASP A 256 -29.09 -2.57 9.60
N LEU A 257 -29.83 -1.79 10.40
CA LEU A 257 -29.36 -0.52 10.96
C LEU A 257 -28.61 -0.69 12.29
N SER A 258 -27.85 -1.78 12.45
CA SER A 258 -26.94 -1.95 13.58
C SER A 258 -25.91 -0.81 13.64
N THR A 259 -25.72 -0.25 14.83
CA THR A 259 -24.70 0.77 15.10
C THR A 259 -23.37 0.18 15.57
N ASP A 260 -23.23 -1.14 15.56
CA ASP A 260 -21.97 -1.81 15.91
C ASP A 260 -20.95 -1.63 14.77
N PRO A 261 -19.84 -0.90 15.01
CA PRO A 261 -18.82 -0.68 14.00
C PRO A 261 -18.11 -1.99 13.62
N ASN A 262 -17.97 -2.96 14.53
CA ASN A 262 -17.28 -4.23 14.24
C ASN A 262 -18.03 -5.01 13.16
N ALA A 263 -19.36 -5.08 13.27
CA ALA A 263 -20.20 -5.71 12.25
C ALA A 263 -20.03 -5.05 10.86
N TYR A 264 -19.64 -3.78 10.78
CA TYR A 264 -19.36 -3.11 9.49
C TYR A 264 -17.95 -3.40 8.98
N LEU A 265 -16.97 -3.42 9.87
CA LEU A 265 -15.58 -3.75 9.55
C LEU A 265 -15.37 -5.23 9.21
N GLU A 266 -16.23 -6.11 9.70
CA GLU A 266 -16.23 -7.55 9.36
C GLU A 266 -16.96 -7.87 8.04
N SER A 267 -17.47 -6.84 7.34
CA SER A 267 -18.14 -7.01 6.04
C SER A 267 -17.13 -7.01 4.89
N TYR A 268 -16.85 -8.19 4.35
CA TYR A 268 -15.93 -8.38 3.23
C TYR A 268 -16.64 -8.32 1.87
N LEU A 269 -16.07 -7.53 0.96
CA LEU A 269 -16.42 -7.46 -0.44
C LEU A 269 -15.43 -8.28 -1.27
N GLY A 270 -15.93 -9.23 -2.05
CA GLY A 270 -15.15 -9.91 -3.07
C GLY A 270 -15.04 -9.07 -4.35
N TYR A 271 -13.87 -9.03 -4.96
CA TYR A 271 -13.64 -8.32 -6.23
C TYR A 271 -12.79 -9.17 -7.19
N LYS A 272 -12.87 -8.82 -8.47
CA LYS A 272 -12.07 -9.40 -9.54
C LYS A 272 -11.43 -8.30 -10.35
N MET A 273 -10.25 -8.57 -10.88
CA MET A 273 -9.48 -7.66 -11.72
C MET A 273 -8.99 -8.42 -12.95
N GLU A 274 -8.77 -7.68 -14.04
CA GLU A 274 -8.00 -8.20 -15.17
C GLU A 274 -6.52 -8.08 -14.81
N PRO A 275 -5.81 -9.21 -14.61
CA PRO A 275 -4.45 -9.18 -14.12
C PRO A 275 -3.48 -8.71 -15.21
N ASN A 276 -2.48 -7.94 -14.81
CA ASN A 276 -1.35 -7.63 -15.67
C ASN A 276 -0.43 -8.85 -15.79
N GLU A 277 -0.18 -9.31 -17.02
CA GLU A 277 0.70 -10.44 -17.34
C GLU A 277 2.18 -10.06 -17.36
N ASP A 278 2.53 -8.80 -17.14
CA ASP A 278 3.93 -8.37 -16.97
C ASP A 278 4.41 -8.72 -15.56
N PRO A 279 5.37 -9.66 -15.39
CA PRO A 279 5.89 -10.02 -14.07
C PRO A 279 6.68 -8.89 -13.40
N ASP A 280 7.09 -7.86 -14.15
CA ASP A 280 7.77 -6.66 -13.65
C ASP A 280 6.78 -5.53 -13.29
N ALA A 281 5.47 -5.77 -13.39
CA ALA A 281 4.45 -4.79 -13.00
C ALA A 281 4.48 -4.50 -11.49
N ASP A 282 4.01 -3.32 -11.10
CA ASP A 282 3.84 -2.99 -9.68
C ASP A 282 3.01 -4.08 -8.97
N TRP A 283 3.31 -4.29 -7.68
CA TRP A 283 2.60 -5.28 -6.87
C TRP A 283 1.08 -5.10 -6.95
N ARG A 284 0.36 -6.21 -6.79
CA ARG A 284 -1.10 -6.31 -6.92
C ARG A 284 -1.67 -6.04 -8.31
N LEU A 285 -0.92 -5.54 -9.29
CA LEU A 285 -1.43 -5.44 -10.67
C LEU A 285 -1.65 -6.81 -11.31
N ASP A 286 -1.00 -7.86 -10.79
CA ASP A 286 -1.24 -9.25 -11.19
C ASP A 286 -2.50 -9.86 -10.55
N THR A 287 -3.23 -9.12 -9.70
CA THR A 287 -4.41 -9.63 -8.96
C THR A 287 -5.49 -10.12 -9.90
N MET A 288 -6.01 -11.33 -9.66
CA MET A 288 -7.17 -11.89 -10.39
C MET A 288 -8.45 -11.76 -9.57
N VAL A 289 -8.35 -12.11 -8.28
CA VAL A 289 -9.47 -12.15 -7.34
C VAL A 289 -8.96 -11.80 -5.95
N GLY A 290 -9.75 -11.05 -5.20
CA GLY A 290 -9.49 -10.80 -3.80
C GLY A 290 -10.76 -10.54 -3.01
N SER A 291 -10.58 -10.39 -1.71
CA SER A 291 -11.60 -9.94 -0.77
C SER A 291 -11.01 -8.82 0.08
N THR A 292 -11.84 -7.83 0.41
CA THR A 292 -11.44 -6.76 1.32
C THR A 292 -12.64 -6.25 2.10
N CYS A 293 -12.45 -5.91 3.36
CA CYS A 293 -13.41 -5.12 4.10
C CYS A 293 -13.09 -3.61 4.05
N CYS A 294 -11.96 -3.20 3.43
CA CYS A 294 -11.51 -1.82 3.32
C CYS A 294 -11.20 -1.43 1.86
N VAL A 295 -12.26 -1.25 1.07
CA VAL A 295 -12.18 -0.81 -0.34
C VAL A 295 -11.35 0.48 -0.54
N PRO A 296 -11.42 1.50 0.34
CA PRO A 296 -10.63 2.73 0.17
C PRO A 296 -9.11 2.50 0.05
N LEU A 297 -8.55 1.55 0.80
CA LEU A 297 -7.10 1.24 0.73
C LEU A 297 -6.71 0.64 -0.62
N ILE A 298 -7.53 -0.26 -1.16
CA ILE A 298 -7.28 -0.86 -2.48
C ILE A 298 -7.38 0.20 -3.57
N ASN A 299 -8.42 1.03 -3.53
CA ASN A 299 -8.62 2.11 -4.51
C ASN A 299 -7.51 3.17 -4.42
N GLY A 300 -7.10 3.55 -3.20
CA GLY A 300 -6.00 4.48 -2.98
C GLY A 300 -4.73 3.99 -3.63
N TYR A 301 -4.35 2.74 -3.35
CA TYR A 301 -3.17 2.11 -3.94
C TYR A 301 -3.19 2.05 -5.47
N LEU A 302 -4.28 1.58 -6.06
CA LEU A 302 -4.39 1.44 -7.52
C LEU A 302 -4.31 2.81 -8.23
N ASN A 303 -4.88 3.85 -7.60
CA ASN A 303 -4.87 5.22 -8.11
C ASN A 303 -3.60 6.02 -7.76
N ALA A 304 -2.66 5.44 -7.01
CA ALA A 304 -1.53 6.14 -6.41
C ALA A 304 -1.96 7.37 -5.58
N ASP A 305 -3.13 7.26 -4.95
CA ASP A 305 -3.62 8.19 -3.95
C ASP A 305 -3.14 7.73 -2.57
N ASN A 306 -2.55 8.68 -1.87
CA ASN A 306 -1.73 8.47 -0.68
C ASN A 306 -2.34 9.12 0.56
N ASP A 307 -3.53 9.72 0.45
CA ASP A 307 -4.06 10.55 1.53
C ASP A 307 -4.40 9.71 2.78
N PHE A 308 -5.08 8.58 2.64
CA PHE A 308 -5.28 7.63 3.75
C PHE A 308 -3.97 7.14 4.38
N MET A 309 -2.93 6.97 3.57
CA MET A 309 -1.62 6.54 4.06
C MET A 309 -0.87 7.68 4.75
N ASP A 310 -1.08 8.93 4.35
CA ASP A 310 -0.53 10.11 5.03
C ASP A 310 -1.20 10.25 6.42
N ASP A 311 -2.49 9.99 6.52
CA ASP A 311 -3.27 10.11 7.75
C ASP A 311 -2.97 8.98 8.75
N LEU A 312 -2.96 7.72 8.31
CA LEU A 312 -2.54 6.59 9.14
C LEU A 312 -1.13 6.80 9.71
N HIS A 313 -0.18 7.24 8.88
CA HIS A 313 1.20 7.46 9.33
C HIS A 313 1.31 8.60 10.34
N ALA A 314 0.49 9.65 10.20
CA ALA A 314 0.45 10.74 11.17
C ALA A 314 0.04 10.24 12.57
N ASP A 315 -0.85 9.25 12.62
CA ASP A 315 -1.32 8.60 13.84
C ASP A 315 -0.37 7.48 14.33
N GLY A 316 0.61 7.08 13.52
CA GLY A 316 1.57 6.02 13.83
C GLY A 316 1.07 4.61 13.51
N ALA A 317 0.07 4.50 12.64
CA ALA A 317 -0.46 3.27 12.07
C ALA A 317 0.00 3.08 10.61
N VAL A 318 -0.04 1.85 10.11
CA VAL A 318 0.43 1.53 8.74
C VAL A 318 -0.49 0.54 8.07
N ALA A 319 -1.12 0.93 6.96
CA ALA A 319 -1.70 -0.05 6.06
C ALA A 319 -0.64 -0.61 5.11
N GLY A 320 -0.65 -1.92 4.93
CA GLY A 320 0.18 -2.59 3.94
C GLY A 320 -0.26 -4.02 3.68
N PHE A 321 0.56 -4.75 2.95
CA PHE A 321 0.29 -6.14 2.65
C PHE A 321 1.57 -6.98 2.66
N PHE A 322 1.40 -8.25 3.04
CA PHE A 322 2.40 -9.28 2.81
C PHE A 322 2.22 -9.82 1.39
N CYS A 323 3.32 -9.99 0.67
CA CYS A 323 3.34 -10.56 -0.67
C CYS A 323 4.30 -11.75 -0.72
N TYR A 324 3.85 -12.85 -1.29
CA TYR A 324 4.59 -14.11 -1.42
C TYR A 324 4.26 -14.79 -2.75
N PRO A 325 5.18 -15.57 -3.33
CA PRO A 325 4.98 -16.21 -4.61
C PRO A 325 4.02 -17.42 -4.48
N LEU A 326 3.30 -17.69 -5.56
CA LEU A 326 2.32 -18.79 -5.65
C LEU A 326 2.83 -20.01 -6.42
N ASP A 327 3.98 -19.92 -7.05
CA ASP A 327 4.59 -21.00 -7.84
C ASP A 327 4.73 -22.30 -7.04
N THR A 328 5.31 -22.23 -5.84
CA THR A 328 5.48 -23.38 -4.94
C THR A 328 4.17 -23.92 -4.36
N LEU A 329 3.11 -23.10 -4.39
CA LEU A 329 1.78 -23.46 -3.89
C LEU A 329 0.85 -24.02 -4.97
N ARG A 330 1.20 -23.88 -6.25
CA ARG A 330 0.35 -24.28 -7.39
C ARG A 330 0.55 -25.71 -7.88
N GLU A 331 1.48 -26.49 -7.31
CA GLU A 331 1.77 -27.85 -7.78
C GLU A 331 0.79 -28.93 -7.25
N GLU A 332 0.26 -29.71 -8.21
CA GLU A 332 -0.54 -30.95 -8.17
C GLU A 332 -1.89 -31.02 -7.40
N GLU A 333 -2.16 -30.19 -6.37
CA GLU A 333 -3.36 -30.36 -5.50
C GLU A 333 -4.46 -29.28 -5.61
N GLY A 334 -4.40 -28.41 -6.63
CA GLY A 334 -5.41 -27.38 -6.86
C GLY A 334 -5.31 -26.17 -5.92
N SER A 335 -6.23 -25.22 -6.05
CA SER A 335 -6.20 -23.91 -5.36
C SER A 335 -6.27 -23.98 -3.83
N GLN A 336 -6.53 -25.14 -3.24
CA GLN A 336 -6.69 -25.31 -1.79
C GLN A 336 -5.44 -24.94 -1.00
N LYS A 337 -4.23 -25.31 -1.47
CA LYS A 337 -2.97 -24.96 -0.79
C LYS A 337 -2.74 -23.46 -0.65
N ILE A 338 -3.23 -22.67 -1.61
CA ILE A 338 -3.11 -21.21 -1.58
C ILE A 338 -3.95 -20.65 -0.43
N PHE A 339 -5.19 -21.15 -0.29
CA PHE A 339 -6.07 -20.76 0.80
C PHE A 339 -5.54 -21.27 2.15
N ASP A 340 -5.18 -22.54 2.26
CA ASP A 340 -4.62 -23.11 3.50
C ASP A 340 -3.35 -22.38 3.96
N PHE A 341 -2.51 -21.91 3.03
CA PHE A 341 -1.33 -21.12 3.37
C PHE A 341 -1.71 -19.73 3.89
N ARG A 342 -2.65 -19.06 3.20
CA ARG A 342 -3.16 -17.76 3.63
C ARG A 342 -3.81 -17.84 5.00
N ASP A 343 -4.69 -18.82 5.22
CA ASP A 343 -5.39 -19.03 6.48
C ASP A 343 -4.39 -19.18 7.64
N LYS A 344 -3.31 -19.94 7.45
CA LYS A 344 -2.24 -20.09 8.46
C LYS A 344 -1.49 -18.80 8.74
N LEU A 345 -1.25 -17.96 7.72
CA LEU A 345 -0.62 -16.66 7.90
C LEU A 345 -1.56 -15.70 8.64
N GLU A 346 -2.84 -15.67 8.26
CA GLU A 346 -3.87 -14.88 8.92
C GLU A 346 -4.08 -15.32 10.38
N GLU A 347 -4.03 -16.63 10.66
CA GLU A 347 -4.16 -17.20 12.01
C GLU A 347 -3.16 -16.60 13.00
N VAL A 348 -1.92 -16.29 12.57
CA VAL A 348 -0.89 -15.63 13.39
C VAL A 348 -1.42 -14.31 13.96
N PHE A 349 -2.18 -13.57 13.16
CA PHE A 349 -2.67 -12.23 13.48
C PHE A 349 -4.09 -12.20 14.05
N THR A 350 -4.78 -13.34 14.09
CA THR A 350 -6.07 -13.49 14.79
C THR A 350 -5.94 -14.02 16.22
N THR A 351 -4.72 -14.30 16.68
CA THR A 351 -4.46 -14.63 18.09
C THR A 351 -4.70 -13.42 19.00
N ASP A 352 -4.84 -13.65 20.31
CA ASP A 352 -4.96 -12.55 21.29
C ASP A 352 -3.81 -11.54 21.12
N GLU A 353 -2.57 -12.01 20.97
CA GLU A 353 -1.39 -11.16 20.77
C GLU A 353 -1.35 -10.51 19.38
N GLY A 354 -1.62 -11.27 18.32
CA GLY A 354 -1.61 -10.76 16.94
C GLY A 354 -2.66 -9.67 16.70
N SER A 355 -3.83 -9.79 17.33
CA SER A 355 -4.93 -8.82 17.21
C SER A 355 -4.63 -7.46 17.86
N GLU A 356 -3.64 -7.41 18.75
CA GLU A 356 -3.16 -6.16 19.35
C GLU A 356 -2.13 -5.47 18.45
N VAL A 357 -1.50 -6.22 17.53
CA VAL A 357 -0.42 -5.77 16.66
C VAL A 357 -0.94 -5.27 15.31
N LEU A 358 -1.91 -5.98 14.71
CA LEU A 358 -2.54 -5.56 13.45
C LEU A 358 -3.99 -6.04 13.33
N THR A 359 -4.72 -5.44 12.39
CA THR A 359 -6.04 -5.89 11.94
C THR A 359 -6.00 -6.26 10.47
N LEU A 360 -6.46 -7.47 10.15
CA LEU A 360 -6.58 -7.94 8.76
C LEU A 360 -7.71 -7.19 8.05
N THR A 361 -7.45 -6.81 6.80
CA THR A 361 -8.40 -6.05 5.97
C THR A 361 -8.76 -6.76 4.67
N GLY A 362 -8.11 -7.88 4.36
CA GLY A 362 -8.34 -8.62 3.12
C GLY A 362 -7.16 -9.44 2.65
N GLY A 363 -7.28 -9.90 1.42
CA GLY A 363 -6.21 -10.58 0.71
C GLY A 363 -6.59 -10.81 -0.75
N ALA A 364 -5.58 -11.13 -1.56
CA ALA A 364 -5.76 -11.28 -3.00
C ALA A 364 -4.88 -12.39 -3.56
N THR A 365 -5.37 -13.04 -4.62
CA THR A 365 -4.65 -14.04 -5.39
C THR A 365 -4.42 -13.49 -6.78
N GLY A 366 -3.15 -13.26 -7.11
CA GLY A 366 -2.71 -12.82 -8.43
C GLY A 366 -2.19 -13.94 -9.32
N LEU A 367 -1.70 -13.59 -10.50
CA LEU A 367 -1.07 -14.52 -11.44
C LEU A 367 0.22 -15.11 -10.85
N TYR A 368 0.99 -14.30 -10.12
CA TYR A 368 2.29 -14.68 -9.59
C TYR A 368 2.28 -14.73 -8.07
N CYS A 369 1.57 -13.81 -7.42
CA CYS A 369 1.69 -13.58 -5.98
C CYS A 369 0.37 -13.75 -5.21
N GLY A 370 0.49 -14.15 -3.96
CA GLY A 370 -0.55 -14.08 -2.94
C GLY A 370 -0.34 -12.88 -2.04
N TYR A 371 -1.44 -12.29 -1.58
CA TYR A 371 -1.47 -11.08 -0.78
C TYR A 371 -2.32 -11.26 0.47
N VAL A 372 -1.83 -10.74 1.60
CA VAL A 372 -2.57 -10.57 2.87
C VAL A 372 -2.49 -9.12 3.28
N ASP A 373 -3.65 -8.46 3.38
CA ASP A 373 -3.80 -7.03 3.55
C ASP A 373 -4.13 -6.70 5.01
N PHE A 374 -3.53 -5.65 5.57
CA PHE A 374 -3.70 -5.30 6.97
C PHE A 374 -3.51 -3.81 7.26
N ILE A 375 -3.98 -3.38 8.44
CA ILE A 375 -3.57 -2.16 9.13
C ILE A 375 -2.82 -2.56 10.40
N ALA A 376 -1.55 -2.17 10.52
CA ALA A 376 -0.70 -2.43 11.67
C ALA A 376 -0.74 -1.26 12.66
N TRP A 377 -0.98 -1.60 13.92
CA TRP A 377 -0.94 -0.71 15.08
C TRP A 377 0.46 -0.64 15.68
N ASP A 378 1.23 -1.70 15.50
CA ASP A 378 2.68 -1.77 15.69
C ASP A 378 3.31 -2.47 14.48
N ILE A 379 3.79 -1.68 13.52
CA ILE A 379 4.41 -2.23 12.31
C ILE A 379 5.67 -3.03 12.63
N ARG A 380 6.46 -2.65 13.64
CA ARG A 380 7.71 -3.36 13.93
C ARG A 380 7.40 -4.77 14.40
N GLU A 381 6.45 -4.91 15.31
CA GLU A 381 6.07 -6.23 15.81
C GLU A 381 5.34 -7.05 14.75
N ALA A 382 4.50 -6.42 13.91
CA ALA A 382 3.85 -7.09 12.78
C ALA A 382 4.88 -7.74 11.83
N LEU A 383 5.94 -7.00 11.48
CA LEU A 383 7.00 -7.52 10.61
C LEU A 383 7.82 -8.63 11.29
N ASN A 384 8.07 -8.55 12.60
CA ASN A 384 8.75 -9.60 13.35
C ASN A 384 7.94 -10.91 13.36
N MET A 385 6.65 -10.83 13.67
CA MET A 385 5.74 -11.98 13.68
C MET A 385 5.61 -12.61 12.28
N ALA A 386 5.47 -11.78 11.24
CA ALA A 386 5.42 -12.25 9.86
C ALA A 386 6.73 -12.93 9.45
N LYS A 387 7.88 -12.34 9.81
CA LYS A 387 9.20 -12.92 9.55
C LYS A 387 9.35 -14.30 10.19
N GLU A 388 9.00 -14.45 11.47
CA GLU A 388 9.04 -15.74 12.16
C GLU A 388 8.14 -16.77 11.48
N PHE A 389 6.93 -16.38 11.07
CA PHE A 389 6.04 -17.24 10.30
C PHE A 389 6.70 -17.69 8.99
N PHE A 390 7.17 -16.75 8.17
CA PHE A 390 7.72 -17.06 6.86
C PHE A 390 8.99 -17.93 6.97
N GLU A 391 9.88 -17.68 7.93
CA GLU A 391 11.07 -18.51 8.18
C GLU A 391 10.73 -19.99 8.38
N GLY A 392 9.56 -20.30 8.96
CA GLY A 392 9.07 -21.66 9.17
C GLY A 392 8.41 -22.34 7.96
N THR A 393 8.34 -21.68 6.80
CA THR A 393 7.65 -22.19 5.60
C THR A 393 8.61 -22.63 4.50
N ASP A 394 8.10 -23.30 3.46
CA ASP A 394 8.87 -23.63 2.25
C ASP A 394 8.81 -22.53 1.17
N ILE A 395 8.14 -21.41 1.44
CA ILE A 395 8.03 -20.28 0.51
C ILE A 395 9.43 -19.67 0.25
N PRO A 396 9.82 -19.45 -1.02
CA PRO A 396 11.17 -18.99 -1.34
C PRO A 396 11.39 -17.52 -1.04
N TRP A 397 10.38 -16.66 -1.04
CA TRP A 397 10.55 -15.28 -0.60
C TRP A 397 9.24 -14.70 -0.10
N ALA A 398 9.32 -13.70 0.76
CA ALA A 398 8.17 -12.92 1.20
C ALA A 398 8.61 -11.48 1.47
N ILE A 399 7.73 -10.54 1.16
CA ILE A 399 7.96 -9.12 1.40
C ILE A 399 6.79 -8.51 2.16
N PHE A 400 7.07 -7.41 2.86
CA PHE A 400 6.11 -6.39 3.21
C PHE A 400 6.16 -5.26 2.19
N HIS A 401 5.00 -4.70 1.86
CA HIS A 401 4.88 -3.49 1.08
C HIS A 401 3.77 -2.62 1.66
N THR A 402 4.03 -1.33 1.83
CA THR A 402 3.00 -0.38 2.29
C THR A 402 1.95 -0.16 1.20
N PHE A 403 0.73 0.28 1.55
CA PHE A 403 -0.30 0.64 0.57
C PHE A 403 -0.01 1.98 -0.17
N ARG A 404 1.26 2.20 -0.53
CA ARG A 404 1.74 3.30 -1.41
C ARG A 404 2.41 2.70 -2.63
N ARG A 405 1.84 2.91 -3.81
CA ARG A 405 2.24 2.22 -5.04
C ARG A 405 3.69 2.46 -5.46
N GLU A 406 4.22 3.64 -5.15
CA GLU A 406 5.58 4.06 -5.47
C GLU A 406 6.64 3.69 -4.42
N ALA A 407 6.25 3.05 -3.32
CA ALA A 407 7.17 2.65 -2.26
C ALA A 407 8.04 1.46 -2.67
N GLY A 408 9.14 1.26 -1.95
CA GLY A 408 9.92 0.03 -2.02
C GLY A 408 9.31 -1.07 -1.15
N SER A 409 9.79 -2.30 -1.37
CA SER A 409 9.43 -3.48 -0.55
C SER A 409 10.47 -3.75 0.53
N VAL A 410 10.02 -4.34 1.64
CA VAL A 410 10.88 -4.82 2.73
C VAL A 410 10.91 -6.34 2.73
N PRO A 411 12.06 -7.00 2.59
CA PRO A 411 12.13 -8.45 2.63
C PRO A 411 11.86 -8.99 4.04
N LEU A 412 10.93 -9.94 4.13
CA LEU A 412 10.62 -10.71 5.34
C LEU A 412 11.27 -12.09 5.30
N LYS A 413 11.36 -12.65 4.10
CA LYS A 413 12.08 -13.87 3.83
C LYS A 413 12.69 -13.79 2.45
N GLN A 414 13.90 -14.32 2.35
CA GLN A 414 14.52 -14.70 1.11
C GLN A 414 15.12 -16.08 1.38
N GLN A 415 14.80 -17.07 0.56
CA GLN A 415 15.59 -18.28 0.45
C GLN A 415 16.99 -17.81 0.14
N ASP A 416 17.96 -18.35 0.86
CA ASP A 416 19.36 -18.12 0.61
C ASP A 416 19.69 -18.47 -0.85
N ASP A 417 19.61 -17.46 -1.71
CA ASP A 417 20.66 -17.16 -2.66
C ASP A 417 21.78 -16.42 -1.88
N GLY A 418 22.20 -16.98 -0.73
CA GLY A 418 23.27 -16.50 0.16
C GLY A 418 23.11 -15.07 0.68
N THR A 419 22.71 -14.92 1.95
CA THR A 419 22.94 -13.76 2.85
C THR A 419 23.54 -12.49 2.23
N GLU A 420 22.70 -11.45 2.09
CA GLU A 420 23.12 -10.05 2.06
C GLU A 420 23.68 -9.64 3.43
N THR A 421 24.94 -9.98 3.70
CA THR A 421 25.96 -9.18 4.41
C THR A 421 27.15 -10.09 4.72
N GLU A 422 28.33 -9.66 4.27
CA GLU A 422 29.63 -10.32 4.38
C GLU A 422 29.86 -11.54 3.45
N ASN A 423 30.36 -11.23 2.24
CA ASN A 423 31.22 -12.09 1.42
C ASN A 423 30.97 -13.61 1.52
N GLN A 424 30.09 -14.15 0.68
CA GLN A 424 30.21 -15.53 0.24
C GLN A 424 29.61 -15.73 -1.16
N ASP A 425 30.54 -15.85 -2.11
CA ASP A 425 30.53 -16.52 -3.40
C ASP A 425 29.39 -16.14 -4.37
N ASP A 426 29.58 -14.95 -4.97
CA ASP A 426 29.21 -14.70 -6.37
C ASP A 426 29.60 -15.97 -7.16
N GLU A 427 28.72 -16.53 -8.00
CA GLU A 427 29.07 -17.64 -8.93
C GLU A 427 30.32 -17.27 -9.78
N LEU A 428 30.54 -15.95 -9.93
CA LEU A 428 31.68 -15.28 -10.52
C LEU A 428 32.98 -15.33 -9.68
N ASP A 429 32.87 -15.53 -8.37
CA ASP A 429 33.95 -15.58 -7.37
C ASP A 429 34.19 -17.00 -6.82
N GLU A 430 33.40 -18.02 -7.23
CA GLU A 430 33.61 -19.43 -6.87
C GLU A 430 35.04 -19.91 -7.19
N THR A 431 35.61 -20.70 -6.27
CA THR A 431 36.98 -21.22 -6.42
C THR A 431 37.15 -22.13 -7.64
N LEU A 432 38.22 -21.89 -8.41
CA LEU A 432 38.65 -22.60 -9.63
C LEU A 432 39.05 -24.09 -9.44
N MET A 433 38.37 -24.82 -8.57
CA MET A 433 38.64 -26.23 -8.26
C MET A 433 37.99 -27.13 -9.31
N GLY A 434 38.77 -27.54 -10.32
CA GLY A 434 38.33 -28.52 -11.34
C GLY A 434 38.24 -27.99 -12.77
N MET A 435 38.53 -26.70 -13.00
CA MET A 435 38.65 -26.10 -14.32
C MET A 435 40.09 -26.22 -14.86
N ASP A 436 40.25 -26.63 -16.12
CA ASP A 436 41.55 -26.59 -16.82
C ASP A 436 41.80 -25.16 -17.33
N TYR A 437 42.51 -24.34 -16.54
CA TYR A 437 42.83 -22.96 -16.90
C TYR A 437 44.32 -22.64 -16.75
N ILE A 438 44.80 -21.71 -17.56
CA ILE A 438 46.14 -21.14 -17.50
C ILE A 438 46.12 -20.04 -16.43
N PRO A 439 46.89 -20.13 -15.32
CA PRO A 439 46.93 -19.04 -14.34
C PRO A 439 47.68 -17.82 -14.89
N TYR A 440 47.19 -16.61 -14.59
CA TYR A 440 47.86 -15.39 -15.05
C TYR A 440 49.22 -15.16 -14.36
N THR A 441 50.22 -14.90 -15.19
CA THR A 441 51.52 -14.32 -14.80
C THR A 441 51.96 -13.34 -15.89
N GLN A 442 52.84 -12.41 -15.55
CA GLN A 442 53.38 -11.48 -16.55
C GLN A 442 54.12 -12.18 -17.71
N GLN A 443 54.60 -13.42 -17.52
CA GLN A 443 55.37 -14.17 -18.52
C GLN A 443 54.49 -14.97 -19.49
N ASN A 444 53.28 -15.33 -19.07
CA ASN A 444 52.31 -16.10 -19.88
C ASN A 444 51.05 -15.28 -20.21
N ALA A 445 51.08 -13.95 -20.06
CA ALA A 445 49.94 -13.07 -20.29
C ALA A 445 49.27 -13.32 -21.65
N GLU A 446 50.04 -13.49 -22.74
CA GLU A 446 49.45 -13.75 -24.06
C GLU A 446 48.75 -15.11 -24.14
N ALA A 447 49.23 -16.14 -23.44
CA ALA A 447 48.56 -17.43 -23.39
C ALA A 447 47.28 -17.36 -22.54
N PHE A 448 47.30 -16.59 -21.44
CA PHE A 448 46.13 -16.31 -20.61
C PHE A 448 45.03 -15.60 -21.39
N PHE A 449 45.37 -14.48 -22.06
CA PHE A 449 44.38 -13.74 -22.86
C PHE A 449 43.91 -14.54 -24.08
N ALA A 450 44.75 -15.39 -24.69
CA ALA A 450 44.30 -16.28 -25.75
C ALA A 450 43.25 -17.30 -25.26
N GLN A 451 43.38 -17.80 -24.02
CA GLN A 451 42.35 -18.66 -23.42
C GLN A 451 41.07 -17.88 -23.12
N LEU A 452 41.17 -16.64 -22.63
CA LEU A 452 39.99 -15.79 -22.46
C LEU A 452 39.27 -15.51 -23.78
N GLU A 453 39.98 -15.23 -24.87
CA GLU A 453 39.34 -15.05 -26.18
C GLU A 453 38.66 -16.34 -26.64
N GLN A 454 39.27 -17.51 -26.44
CA GLN A 454 38.63 -18.80 -26.76
C GLN A 454 37.31 -18.97 -25.98
N TRP A 455 37.30 -18.69 -24.68
CA TRP A 455 36.08 -18.79 -23.88
C TRP A 455 35.04 -17.73 -24.25
N ASN A 456 35.44 -16.52 -24.63
CA ASN A 456 34.51 -15.53 -25.17
C ASN A 456 33.87 -16.02 -26.49
N ASP A 457 34.64 -16.66 -27.38
CA ASP A 457 34.12 -17.25 -28.63
C ASP A 457 33.20 -18.47 -28.38
N GLU A 458 33.32 -19.11 -27.22
CA GLU A 458 32.51 -20.25 -26.76
C GLU A 458 31.32 -19.81 -25.86
N ASP A 459 31.11 -18.50 -25.70
CA ASP A 459 30.12 -17.90 -24.79
C ASP A 459 30.27 -18.38 -23.33
N GLU A 460 31.50 -18.62 -22.86
CA GLU A 460 31.83 -19.02 -21.49
C GLU A 460 32.35 -17.81 -20.68
N TYR A 461 31.48 -16.84 -20.45
CA TYR A 461 31.79 -15.58 -19.77
C TYR A 461 32.07 -15.76 -18.27
N THR A 462 31.35 -16.66 -17.60
CA THR A 462 31.61 -17.00 -16.19
C THR A 462 33.03 -17.50 -15.99
N ARG A 463 33.55 -18.35 -16.89
CA ARG A 463 34.94 -18.83 -16.83
C ARG A 463 35.95 -17.69 -17.00
N CYS A 464 35.66 -16.75 -17.89
CA CYS A 464 36.49 -15.57 -18.06
C CYS A 464 36.56 -14.75 -16.77
N ILE A 465 35.41 -14.51 -16.14
CA ILE A 465 35.29 -13.71 -14.91
C ILE A 465 36.06 -14.40 -13.77
N GLN A 466 35.84 -15.70 -13.55
CA GLN A 466 36.54 -16.47 -12.51
C GLN A 466 38.07 -16.46 -12.69
N ALA A 467 38.57 -16.66 -13.92
CA ALA A 467 40.00 -16.62 -14.21
C ALA A 467 40.61 -15.21 -14.01
N LEU A 468 39.85 -14.15 -14.29
CA LEU A 468 40.27 -12.76 -14.08
C LEU A 468 40.23 -12.36 -12.60
N ASN A 469 39.28 -12.86 -11.83
CA ASN A 469 39.18 -12.63 -10.39
C ASN A 469 40.35 -13.24 -9.61
N ALA A 470 40.86 -14.38 -10.09
CA ALA A 470 42.04 -15.03 -9.52
C ALA A 470 43.37 -14.26 -9.71
N ILE A 471 43.38 -13.17 -10.48
CA ILE A 471 44.56 -12.31 -10.63
C ILE A 471 44.76 -11.51 -9.33
N PRO A 472 45.93 -11.62 -8.66
CA PRO A 472 46.24 -10.80 -7.49
C PRO A 472 46.11 -9.31 -7.78
N GLU A 473 45.56 -8.54 -6.84
CA GLU A 473 45.30 -7.10 -7.02
C GLU A 473 46.54 -6.32 -7.46
N ASP A 474 47.72 -6.60 -6.87
CA ASP A 474 49.00 -5.97 -7.23
C ASP A 474 49.45 -6.22 -8.68
N TRP A 475 48.86 -7.22 -9.36
CA TRP A 475 49.17 -7.58 -10.74
C TRP A 475 48.11 -7.09 -11.74
N ARG A 476 46.97 -6.60 -11.24
CA ARG A 476 45.92 -6.03 -12.08
C ARG A 476 46.42 -4.76 -12.75
N ASN A 477 46.08 -4.61 -14.02
CA ASN A 477 46.41 -3.46 -14.84
C ASN A 477 45.23 -3.14 -15.77
N TYR A 478 45.35 -2.10 -16.58
CA TYR A 478 44.30 -1.70 -17.51
C TYR A 478 43.80 -2.86 -18.39
N ARG A 479 44.69 -3.72 -18.92
CA ARG A 479 44.30 -4.84 -19.80
C ARG A 479 43.46 -5.89 -19.06
N THR A 480 43.80 -6.20 -17.80
CA THR A 480 43.04 -7.17 -17.00
C THR A 480 41.71 -6.58 -16.52
N ALA A 481 41.68 -5.30 -16.11
CA ALA A 481 40.47 -4.60 -15.71
C ALA A 481 39.48 -4.49 -16.88
N TYR A 482 39.98 -4.10 -18.06
CA TYR A 482 39.19 -4.03 -19.27
C TYR A 482 38.59 -5.39 -19.66
N ALA A 483 39.38 -6.46 -19.59
CA ALA A 483 38.90 -7.81 -19.89
C ALA A 483 37.83 -8.29 -18.88
N LEU A 484 37.98 -7.93 -17.61
CA LEU A 484 37.00 -8.28 -16.56
C LEU A 484 35.68 -7.55 -16.77
N ALA A 485 35.73 -6.25 -17.04
CA ALA A 485 34.55 -5.48 -17.38
C ALA A 485 33.83 -6.03 -18.62
N ARG A 486 34.58 -6.37 -19.69
CA ARG A 486 34.01 -7.03 -20.88
C ARG A 486 33.29 -8.34 -20.52
N ALA A 487 33.92 -9.20 -19.73
CA ALA A 487 33.35 -10.49 -19.39
C ALA A 487 32.08 -10.34 -18.52
N LEU A 488 32.10 -9.40 -17.56
CA LEU A 488 30.94 -9.05 -16.74
C LEU A 488 29.77 -8.50 -17.57
N GLU A 489 30.05 -7.59 -18.52
CA GLU A 489 29.02 -7.06 -19.42
C GLU A 489 28.44 -8.14 -20.34
N ASN A 490 29.28 -9.00 -20.92
CA ASN A 490 28.82 -10.09 -21.78
C ASN A 490 27.98 -11.10 -20.99
N TYR A 491 28.41 -11.47 -19.78
CA TYR A 491 27.61 -12.27 -18.86
C TYR A 491 26.25 -11.61 -18.58
N ALA A 492 26.24 -10.32 -18.23
CA ALA A 492 25.00 -9.62 -17.92
C ALA A 492 24.01 -9.51 -19.10
N ILE A 493 24.52 -9.31 -20.32
CA ILE A 493 23.71 -8.98 -21.51
C ILE A 493 23.31 -10.24 -22.29
N ILE A 494 24.22 -11.21 -22.39
CA ILE A 494 24.07 -12.42 -23.23
C ILE A 494 23.87 -13.67 -22.34
N GLY A 495 24.60 -13.76 -21.23
CA GLY A 495 24.67 -14.98 -20.42
C GLY A 495 25.54 -16.05 -21.05
N ASP A 496 25.96 -17.03 -20.25
CA ASP A 496 26.75 -18.15 -20.78
C ASP A 496 25.93 -18.94 -21.80
N HIS A 497 26.56 -19.34 -22.92
CA HIS A 497 25.94 -20.09 -24.00
C HIS A 497 24.65 -19.46 -24.57
N ASP A 498 24.51 -18.13 -24.47
CA ASP A 498 23.32 -17.37 -24.91
C ASP A 498 22.03 -17.79 -24.16
N GLU A 499 22.18 -18.32 -22.94
CA GLU A 499 21.05 -18.74 -22.09
C GLU A 499 20.36 -17.56 -21.38
N GLY A 500 20.92 -16.36 -21.48
CA GLY A 500 20.49 -15.19 -20.74
C GLY A 500 20.97 -15.20 -19.29
N THR A 501 20.83 -14.08 -18.60
CA THR A 501 21.14 -13.94 -17.18
C THR A 501 19.97 -13.31 -16.46
N LEU A 502 19.64 -13.82 -15.26
CA LEU A 502 18.63 -13.23 -14.39
C LEU A 502 18.94 -11.74 -14.20
N LYS A 503 17.95 -10.87 -14.41
CA LYS A 503 18.12 -9.41 -14.39
C LYS A 503 18.85 -8.88 -13.16
N SER A 504 18.57 -9.43 -11.98
CA SER A 504 19.25 -9.08 -10.73
C SER A 504 20.75 -9.43 -10.74
N LYS A 505 21.14 -10.60 -11.28
CA LYS A 505 22.54 -10.98 -11.46
C LYS A 505 23.22 -10.13 -12.54
N GLY A 506 22.51 -9.84 -13.63
CA GLY A 506 22.99 -8.97 -14.70
C GLY A 506 23.27 -7.56 -14.23
N ASP A 507 22.34 -6.94 -13.48
CA ASP A 507 22.51 -5.60 -12.92
C ASP A 507 23.70 -5.53 -11.94
N LYS A 508 23.87 -6.56 -11.08
CA LYS A 508 25.06 -6.67 -10.20
C LYS A 508 26.36 -6.74 -11.01
N ALA A 509 26.40 -7.56 -12.06
CA ALA A 509 27.58 -7.69 -12.93
C ALA A 509 27.88 -6.39 -13.69
N LEU A 510 26.86 -5.67 -14.19
CA LEU A 510 27.01 -4.35 -14.83
C LEU A 510 27.56 -3.29 -13.86
N LEU A 511 27.06 -3.25 -12.62
CA LEU A 511 27.57 -2.36 -11.58
C LEU A 511 29.04 -2.65 -11.27
N ARG A 512 29.41 -3.94 -11.14
CA ARG A 512 30.79 -4.39 -10.94
C ARG A 512 31.68 -4.03 -12.15
N ALA A 513 31.18 -4.18 -13.37
CA ALA A 513 31.91 -3.80 -14.58
C ALA A 513 32.24 -2.30 -14.60
N ILE A 514 31.27 -1.46 -14.23
CA ILE A 514 31.45 -0.01 -14.11
C ILE A 514 32.51 0.30 -13.03
N GLU A 515 32.43 -0.31 -11.85
CA GLU A 515 33.42 -0.12 -10.79
C GLU A 515 34.85 -0.50 -11.23
N VAL A 516 35.00 -1.64 -11.92
CA VAL A 516 36.27 -2.09 -12.47
C VAL A 516 36.81 -1.09 -13.50
N LEU A 517 35.98 -0.56 -14.38
CA LEU A 517 36.39 0.44 -15.37
C LEU A 517 36.78 1.78 -14.70
N GLU A 518 36.03 2.21 -13.70
CA GLU A 518 36.31 3.41 -12.91
C GLU A 518 37.67 3.34 -12.21
N SER A 519 38.05 2.15 -11.70
CA SER A 519 39.35 1.93 -11.06
C SER A 519 40.54 2.22 -11.98
N VAL A 520 40.35 2.15 -13.30
CA VAL A 520 41.36 2.43 -14.33
C VAL A 520 41.04 3.68 -15.16
N ARG A 521 40.17 4.57 -14.67
CA ARG A 521 39.74 5.80 -15.35
C ARG A 521 40.92 6.65 -15.83
N GLU A 522 41.95 6.83 -15.01
CA GLU A 522 43.11 7.68 -15.36
C GLU A 522 43.78 7.24 -16.68
N GLU A 523 43.88 5.92 -16.91
CA GLU A 523 44.43 5.38 -18.16
C GLU A 523 43.36 5.22 -19.26
N GLY A 524 42.09 5.04 -18.88
CA GLY A 524 40.99 4.68 -19.79
C GLY A 524 40.24 5.84 -20.43
N GLN A 525 40.05 6.97 -19.74
CA GLN A 525 39.10 8.02 -20.15
C GLN A 525 39.36 8.64 -21.56
N ASP A 526 40.59 8.56 -22.06
CA ASP A 526 40.98 9.03 -23.39
C ASP A 526 41.07 7.92 -24.45
N LYS A 527 40.62 6.70 -24.14
CA LYS A 527 40.54 5.55 -25.05
C LYS A 527 39.09 5.33 -25.49
N ALA A 528 38.89 5.08 -26.79
CA ALA A 528 37.56 4.87 -27.36
C ALA A 528 36.88 3.63 -26.75
N GLU A 529 37.65 2.55 -26.59
CA GLU A 529 37.18 1.25 -26.14
C GLU A 529 36.74 1.25 -24.68
N TRP A 530 37.36 2.08 -23.83
CA TRP A 530 36.95 2.25 -22.43
C TRP A 530 35.62 3.01 -22.33
N ASN A 531 35.49 4.10 -23.11
CA ASN A 531 34.25 4.86 -23.17
C ASN A 531 33.10 4.04 -23.78
N MET A 532 33.38 3.17 -24.75
CA MET A 532 32.43 2.19 -25.26
C MET A 532 31.89 1.28 -24.15
N ARG A 533 32.78 0.68 -23.34
CA ARG A 533 32.38 -0.21 -22.24
C ARG A 533 31.56 0.52 -21.18
N MET A 534 32.01 1.70 -20.75
CA MET A 534 31.23 2.56 -19.84
C MET A 534 29.84 2.91 -20.39
N ALA A 535 29.74 3.15 -21.70
CA ALA A 535 28.46 3.39 -22.36
C ALA A 535 27.56 2.14 -22.32
N TYR A 536 28.09 0.96 -22.63
CA TYR A 536 27.32 -0.29 -22.54
C TYR A 536 26.90 -0.62 -21.11
N GLY A 537 27.80 -0.49 -20.14
CA GLY A 537 27.51 -0.69 -18.72
C GLY A 537 26.28 0.12 -18.26
N TYR A 538 26.23 1.41 -18.60
CA TYR A 538 25.07 2.26 -18.26
C TYR A 538 23.87 2.10 -19.21
N GLN A 539 24.07 1.70 -20.47
CA GLN A 539 22.97 1.52 -21.43
C GLN A 539 22.06 0.36 -21.02
N TYR A 540 22.65 -0.75 -20.55
CA TYR A 540 21.92 -1.95 -20.19
C TYR A 540 21.48 -1.96 -18.73
N LEU A 541 22.03 -1.08 -17.88
CA LEU A 541 21.59 -0.93 -16.49
C LEU A 541 20.28 -0.14 -16.43
N TYR A 542 19.25 -0.74 -15.83
CA TYR A 542 17.88 -0.20 -15.87
C TYR A 542 17.81 1.26 -15.41
N GLY A 543 17.32 2.11 -16.31
CA GLY A 543 17.02 3.50 -16.03
C GLY A 543 18.23 4.43 -15.91
N GLN A 544 19.43 3.99 -16.31
CA GLN A 544 20.67 4.77 -16.27
C GLN A 544 21.11 5.30 -17.64
N GLU A 545 20.22 5.32 -18.63
CA GLU A 545 20.54 5.70 -20.01
C GLU A 545 21.06 7.15 -20.13
N GLU A 546 20.67 8.04 -19.22
CA GLU A 546 21.23 9.40 -19.14
C GLU A 546 22.75 9.40 -18.89
N LYS A 547 23.25 8.44 -18.10
CA LYS A 547 24.69 8.30 -17.78
C LYS A 547 25.46 7.66 -18.93
N ALA A 548 24.84 6.82 -19.74
CA ALA A 548 25.47 6.20 -20.91
C ALA A 548 25.83 7.22 -22.00
N ILE A 549 24.99 8.23 -22.20
CA ILE A 549 25.13 9.23 -23.28
C ILE A 549 26.49 9.96 -23.29
N PRO A 550 27.00 10.56 -22.19
CA PRO A 550 28.28 11.26 -22.23
C PRO A 550 29.46 10.34 -22.60
N TYR A 551 29.46 9.08 -22.14
CA TYR A 551 30.48 8.11 -22.52
C TYR A 551 30.37 7.71 -24.00
N ALA A 552 29.16 7.47 -24.50
CA ALA A 552 28.94 7.18 -25.92
C ALA A 552 29.32 8.37 -26.83
N GLN A 553 29.11 9.61 -26.38
CA GLN A 553 29.58 10.81 -27.07
C GLN A 553 31.11 10.88 -27.12
N ARG A 554 31.77 10.63 -25.99
CA ARG A 554 33.23 10.61 -25.93
C ARG A 554 33.84 9.49 -26.77
N TRP A 555 33.21 8.31 -26.79
CA TRP A 555 33.55 7.22 -27.70
C TRP A 555 33.47 7.65 -29.17
N ALA A 556 32.35 8.25 -29.60
CA ALA A 556 32.18 8.75 -30.97
C ALA A 556 33.18 9.86 -31.36
N GLU A 557 33.67 10.65 -30.40
CA GLU A 557 34.73 11.64 -30.63
C GLU A 557 36.10 11.00 -30.84
N LEU A 558 36.40 9.95 -30.07
CA LEU A 558 37.69 9.27 -30.06
C LEU A 558 37.83 8.27 -31.22
N ASP A 559 36.73 7.66 -31.66
CA ASP A 559 36.66 6.80 -32.85
C ASP A 559 35.45 7.17 -33.75
N PRO A 560 35.60 8.17 -34.63
CA PRO A 560 34.50 8.65 -35.48
C PRO A 560 34.04 7.67 -36.56
N GLU A 561 34.82 6.63 -36.86
CA GLU A 561 34.49 5.64 -37.89
C GLU A 561 33.61 4.49 -37.32
N ASP A 562 33.48 4.39 -35.99
CA ASP A 562 32.63 3.40 -35.33
C ASP A 562 31.15 3.84 -35.34
N GLU A 563 30.35 3.19 -36.18
CA GLU A 563 28.92 3.47 -36.33
C GLU A 563 28.07 3.06 -35.11
N ASN A 564 28.62 2.27 -34.18
CA ASN A 564 27.90 1.82 -32.99
C ASN A 564 27.76 2.94 -31.95
N ALA A 565 28.75 3.81 -31.79
CA ALA A 565 28.68 4.89 -30.80
C ALA A 565 27.49 5.84 -31.03
N PRO A 566 27.23 6.32 -32.27
CA PRO A 566 26.00 7.05 -32.58
C PRO A 566 24.72 6.23 -32.40
N ALA A 567 24.76 4.91 -32.59
CA ALA A 567 23.60 4.04 -32.41
C ALA A 567 23.18 3.97 -30.93
N VAL A 568 24.14 3.76 -30.02
CA VAL A 568 23.93 3.77 -28.57
C VAL A 568 23.32 5.09 -28.11
N ILE A 569 23.85 6.24 -28.56
CA ILE A 569 23.29 7.56 -28.22
C ILE A 569 21.82 7.68 -28.66
N ARG A 570 21.49 7.16 -29.84
CA ARG A 570 20.13 7.19 -30.40
C ARG A 570 19.18 6.29 -29.61
N GLU A 571 19.63 5.09 -29.24
CA GLU A 571 18.88 4.11 -28.44
C GLU A 571 18.61 4.63 -27.03
N CYS A 572 19.63 5.08 -26.30
CA CYS A 572 19.47 5.69 -24.98
C CYS A 572 18.49 6.87 -25.03
N LYS A 573 18.60 7.77 -26.03
CA LYS A 573 17.64 8.87 -26.21
C LYS A 573 16.22 8.40 -26.54
N ALA A 574 16.06 7.27 -27.22
CA ALA A 574 14.76 6.70 -27.51
C ALA A 574 14.12 6.13 -26.24
N GLU A 575 14.88 5.41 -25.41
CA GLU A 575 14.39 4.82 -24.17
C GLU A 575 14.04 5.89 -23.14
N ILE A 576 14.88 6.93 -22.98
CA ILE A 576 14.56 8.11 -22.15
C ILE A 576 13.24 8.74 -22.61
N ARG A 577 13.02 8.90 -23.92
CA ARG A 577 11.76 9.45 -24.46
C ARG A 577 10.58 8.51 -24.22
N LYS A 578 10.77 7.19 -24.30
CA LYS A 578 9.75 6.18 -24.04
C LYS A 578 9.33 6.24 -22.56
N ARG A 579 10.28 6.27 -21.64
CA ARG A 579 10.05 6.45 -20.18
C ARG A 579 9.38 7.78 -19.84
N GLN A 580 9.78 8.87 -20.50
CA GLN A 580 9.10 10.17 -20.36
C GLN A 580 7.69 10.18 -20.95
N ARG A 581 7.44 9.38 -22.00
CA ARG A 581 6.12 9.23 -22.62
C ARG A 581 5.21 8.31 -21.82
N SER A 582 5.69 7.23 -21.22
CA SER A 582 4.90 6.42 -20.27
C SER A 582 4.52 7.26 -19.05
N ARG A 583 5.47 8.01 -18.47
CA ARG A 583 5.17 9.02 -17.44
C ARG A 583 4.20 10.13 -17.87
N LYS A 584 4.10 10.45 -19.18
CA LYS A 584 3.17 11.45 -19.74
C LYS A 584 1.95 10.86 -20.46
N LYS A 585 1.75 9.53 -20.42
CA LYS A 585 0.63 8.79 -21.01
C LYS A 585 0.20 7.63 -20.12
N ALA A 586 -0.15 7.96 -18.89
CA ALA A 586 -1.43 7.53 -18.37
C ALA A 586 -2.24 8.82 -18.16
N LYS A 587 -2.78 9.38 -19.26
CA LYS A 587 -3.99 10.17 -19.09
C LYS A 587 -5.06 9.13 -18.85
N PHE A 588 -5.38 8.96 -17.58
CA PHE A 588 -6.64 8.40 -17.14
C PHE A 588 -7.74 8.83 -18.11
N VAL A 589 -8.37 7.85 -18.75
CA VAL A 589 -9.63 8.03 -19.44
C VAL A 589 -10.67 7.72 -18.36
N PRO A 590 -11.51 8.67 -17.94
CA PRO A 590 -12.65 8.36 -17.07
C PRO A 590 -13.43 7.18 -17.67
N GLY A 591 -13.54 6.07 -16.93
CA GLY A 591 -14.13 4.81 -17.37
C GLY A 591 -13.21 3.56 -17.34
N ASP A 592 -11.93 3.67 -16.98
CA ASP A 592 -11.02 2.50 -16.78
C ASP A 592 -10.80 2.16 -15.28
N THR A 593 -11.49 2.86 -14.38
CA THR A 593 -11.63 2.46 -12.96
C THR A 593 -12.53 1.23 -12.90
N PRO A 594 -12.21 0.17 -12.14
CA PRO A 594 -13.19 -0.88 -11.86
C PRO A 594 -14.47 -0.20 -11.34
N PHE A 595 -15.60 -0.50 -11.99
CA PHE A 595 -16.95 0.03 -11.70
C PHE A 595 -17.30 1.44 -12.20
N GLU A 596 -16.39 2.20 -12.83
CA GLU A 596 -16.76 3.51 -13.38
C GLU A 596 -17.51 3.35 -14.72
N GLY A 597 -18.84 3.51 -14.69
CA GLY A 597 -19.71 3.41 -15.88
C GLY A 597 -20.25 2.01 -16.17
N PHE A 598 -20.11 1.05 -15.24
CA PHE A 598 -20.69 -0.29 -15.38
C PHE A 598 -22.21 -0.24 -15.29
N ASP A 599 -22.91 -0.64 -16.36
CA ASP A 599 -24.35 -0.87 -16.34
C ASP A 599 -24.65 -2.25 -15.73
N LEU A 600 -24.98 -2.26 -14.44
CA LEU A 600 -25.31 -3.46 -13.67
C LEU A 600 -26.68 -4.06 -14.01
N THR A 601 -27.42 -3.48 -14.97
CA THR A 601 -28.77 -3.97 -15.33
C THR A 601 -28.82 -5.43 -15.80
N ASN A 602 -27.67 -6.02 -16.18
CA ASN A 602 -27.56 -7.44 -16.57
C ASN A 602 -26.38 -8.18 -15.88
N PHE A 603 -26.03 -7.82 -14.65
CA PHE A 603 -24.93 -8.46 -13.90
C PHE A 603 -25.16 -9.99 -13.67
N TRP A 604 -26.41 -10.44 -13.72
CA TRP A 604 -26.81 -11.86 -13.71
C TRP A 604 -27.55 -12.23 -15.01
N ASP A 605 -26.85 -12.32 -16.15
CA ASP A 605 -27.44 -12.99 -17.33
C ASP A 605 -27.12 -14.49 -17.24
N ASP A 606 -28.14 -15.29 -16.90
CA ASP A 606 -28.10 -16.75 -16.84
C ASP A 606 -27.82 -17.33 -18.25
N ASN A 607 -26.57 -17.27 -18.68
CA ASN A 607 -26.17 -17.91 -19.92
C ASN A 607 -26.33 -19.43 -19.75
N TRP A 608 -26.96 -20.07 -20.73
CA TRP A 608 -27.19 -21.51 -20.82
C TRP A 608 -25.97 -22.39 -20.49
N TYR A 609 -24.75 -21.90 -20.71
CA TYR A 609 -23.50 -22.55 -20.30
C TYR A 609 -23.34 -22.60 -18.76
N ALA A 610 -23.63 -21.51 -18.06
CA ALA A 610 -23.49 -21.42 -16.60
C ALA A 610 -24.52 -22.28 -15.84
N LEU A 611 -25.77 -22.30 -16.32
CA LEU A 611 -26.82 -23.18 -15.80
C LEU A 611 -26.52 -24.68 -15.99
N LYS A 612 -25.63 -25.02 -16.93
CA LYS A 612 -25.28 -26.41 -17.25
C LYS A 612 -24.02 -26.89 -16.51
N GLU A 613 -23.05 -26.01 -16.27
CA GLU A 613 -21.73 -26.38 -15.72
C GLU A 613 -21.56 -26.01 -14.23
N TYR A 614 -22.29 -25.01 -13.70
CA TYR A 614 -22.04 -24.46 -12.35
C TYR A 614 -23.25 -24.50 -11.40
N VAL A 615 -24.38 -25.06 -11.84
CA VAL A 615 -25.53 -25.35 -10.98
C VAL A 615 -25.68 -26.87 -10.87
N SER A 616 -25.32 -27.43 -9.71
CA SER A 616 -25.61 -28.84 -9.41
C SER A 616 -27.06 -28.99 -8.96
N ASP A 617 -27.67 -30.14 -9.25
CA ASP A 617 -28.94 -30.50 -8.61
C ASP A 617 -28.76 -30.47 -7.08
N PRO A 618 -29.79 -30.02 -6.33
CA PRO A 618 -29.73 -30.06 -4.88
C PRO A 618 -29.45 -31.49 -4.39
N PRO A 619 -28.66 -31.64 -3.31
CA PRO A 619 -28.22 -32.96 -2.85
C PRO A 619 -29.43 -33.83 -2.49
N SER A 620 -29.41 -35.08 -2.97
CA SER A 620 -30.48 -36.03 -2.66
C SER A 620 -30.40 -36.47 -1.19
N ASP A 621 -31.55 -36.86 -0.62
CA ASP A 621 -31.61 -37.40 0.74
C ASP A 621 -30.65 -38.59 0.95
N GLU A 622 -30.35 -39.35 -0.10
CA GLU A 622 -29.38 -40.45 -0.08
C GLU A 622 -27.93 -39.96 0.00
N LEU A 623 -27.59 -38.86 -0.68
CA LEU A 623 -26.27 -38.23 -0.62
C LEU A 623 -26.06 -37.54 0.74
N ILE A 624 -27.10 -36.86 1.24
CA ILE A 624 -27.08 -36.27 2.58
C ILE A 624 -26.86 -37.37 3.62
N ALA A 625 -27.59 -38.49 3.51
CA ALA A 625 -27.43 -39.60 4.45
C ALA A 625 -26.04 -40.26 4.39
N SER A 626 -25.41 -40.37 3.22
CA SER A 626 -24.05 -40.95 3.14
C SER A 626 -23.00 -40.02 3.75
N VAL A 627 -23.17 -38.70 3.57
CA VAL A 627 -22.29 -37.69 4.16
C VAL A 627 -22.50 -37.59 5.68
N GLU A 628 -23.74 -37.67 6.17
CA GLU A 628 -24.02 -37.76 7.61
C GLU A 628 -23.44 -39.04 8.25
N GLU A 629 -23.43 -40.17 7.53
CA GLU A 629 -22.82 -41.42 7.98
C GLU A 629 -21.28 -41.34 8.02
N GLU A 630 -20.67 -40.64 7.06
CA GLU A 630 -19.23 -40.39 7.03
C GLU A 630 -18.77 -39.40 8.11
N LEU A 631 -19.56 -38.35 8.36
CA LEU A 631 -19.24 -37.30 9.33
C LEU A 631 -19.64 -37.68 10.78
N GLY A 632 -20.53 -38.67 10.95
CA GLY A 632 -20.96 -39.16 12.26
C GLY A 632 -21.93 -38.24 13.02
N TYR A 633 -22.48 -37.22 12.37
CA TYR A 633 -23.53 -36.35 12.90
C TYR A 633 -24.46 -35.87 11.78
N LYS A 634 -25.67 -35.44 12.16
CA LYS A 634 -26.67 -34.96 11.20
C LYS A 634 -26.41 -33.53 10.77
N LEU A 635 -26.50 -33.26 9.48
CA LEU A 635 -26.41 -31.92 8.92
C LEU A 635 -27.69 -31.17 9.31
N THR A 636 -27.52 -29.92 9.74
CA THR A 636 -28.67 -29.11 10.19
C THR A 636 -29.31 -28.48 8.96
N VAL A 637 -30.63 -28.65 8.81
CA VAL A 637 -31.40 -28.12 7.67
C VAL A 637 -31.39 -26.60 7.64
#